data_AF-A0A2G9X033-F1
#
_entry.id   AF-A0A2G9X033-F1
#
_cell.length_a   1.000
_cell.length_b   1.000
_cell.length_c   1.000
_cell.angle_alpha   90.00
_cell.angle_beta   90.00
_cell.angle_gamma   90.00
#
_symmetry.space_group_name_H-M   'P 1'
#
loop_
_entity.id
_entity.type
_entity.pdbx_description
1 polymer ?
#
loop_
_entity_poly.entity_id
_entity_poly.type
_entity_poly.pdbx_seq_one_letter_code
_entity_poly.pdbx_strand_id
1 'polypeptide(L)'
;MREESLSFPPYPTEPSGRDETVEVRVGTSGGNRVFELTTTAARRDNPSRHRRIGERPADPRILTGSPLFDALFAQAIDDARLNAVSSIRDGAYRHGEPIPCDCFQTGEKWTYVWTRDVSYATHLGLAVLDPERAATTLLYKVSPFRDGLVLPDGLPVGSLQIVQDTGSGGSWPVSTDRVSWAFGAEALLATLHGAARAAFADTALRALSGTIEADRLAAFDPADGLYRGEQSFLDWRDQTYAPWVIDDLTTIATSKALSTNACHFKALDLAARLAAERGDTAAADRYAGWAADLRAAVDRGFWLEEKGLYASITTPDSPARPVETFDMLGLSLAILTGIAGRERARRILSAYPHVPFGAPVYYPAQPDVFCYHNRAIWPFVTAYELLAAVEVEAVAAIDHAFESLVRAAALNLDNVENQEWLTGRTWFDDGPCISSARQLWSVGGYLGMVTTAIFGYRPAAEGFRIAPFLTAHVRDRLGDDRAELHGLVHHGRRFAIALNLPPRAAGQGHFALREVRLNGAPVTGLVADALLRDDNTVDVTFGDFIPDDAGLSLIPVVEAATHDDPHVFSPREPRITDLVVEDGRVRLNFEGQPPRSGRREALLFTVLRNGEVAAADLSDTVWHDPVPLRPGIRRAYRVVARFEMSGNASHPSLEAAIEADAVLTIGVDGAGVERRDGRLIFADVAVREAGDYRLALLYRNHSFHIQTGVTNAVKRVEVFDAEGRRVASGIVQMPHMTPVNPLRRSTFLPMHLRAGRYRIEIDDFFNMSYLSSNATYISPGGMSGPRNEADIRALDMIRVG
;
A
#
# COMPACT_ATOMS: atom_id res chain seq x y z
N MET A 1 -17.61 -38.88 -12.71
CA MET A 1 -17.32 -38.18 -11.44
C MET A 1 -15.80 -38.00 -11.43
N ARG A 2 -15.31 -36.76 -11.37
CA ARG A 2 -13.87 -36.48 -11.22
C ARG A 2 -13.58 -36.21 -9.75
N GLU A 3 -12.48 -36.73 -9.22
CA GLU A 3 -12.05 -36.54 -7.84
C GLU A 3 -10.55 -36.27 -7.83
N GLU A 4 -10.11 -35.42 -6.92
CA GLU A 4 -8.70 -35.13 -6.67
C GLU A 4 -8.49 -34.98 -5.16
N SER A 5 -7.34 -35.43 -4.69
CA SER A 5 -6.89 -35.28 -3.31
C SER A 5 -5.46 -34.77 -3.32
N LEU A 6 -5.21 -33.66 -2.63
CA LEU A 6 -3.90 -33.02 -2.55
C LEU A 6 -3.50 -32.83 -1.08
N SER A 7 -2.27 -33.22 -0.74
CA SER A 7 -1.69 -33.05 0.58
C SER A 7 -0.73 -31.85 0.61
N PHE A 8 -0.80 -31.10 1.70
CA PHE A 8 -0.03 -29.90 1.96
C PHE A 8 0.80 -30.11 3.23
N PRO A 9 2.14 -30.12 3.15
CA PRO A 9 2.98 -30.37 4.31
C PRO A 9 2.93 -29.20 5.32
N PRO A 10 3.18 -29.47 6.62
CA PRO A 10 3.31 -28.43 7.64
C PRO A 10 4.67 -27.73 7.51
N TYR A 11 4.85 -26.62 8.23
CA TYR A 11 6.18 -26.03 8.35
C TYR A 11 7.09 -26.95 9.20
N PRO A 12 8.39 -27.12 8.87
CA PRO A 12 9.22 -28.18 9.45
C PRO A 12 9.35 -28.18 10.98
N THR A 13 9.30 -27.01 11.62
CA THR A 13 9.43 -26.87 13.09
C THR A 13 8.10 -26.58 13.77
N GLU A 14 6.99 -26.75 13.05
CA GLU A 14 5.65 -26.55 13.60
C GLU A 14 5.32 -27.61 14.66
N PRO A 15 4.95 -27.21 15.89
CA PRO A 15 4.56 -28.16 16.93
C PRO A 15 3.36 -29.01 16.50
N SER A 16 3.52 -30.33 16.52
CA SER A 16 2.49 -31.29 16.06
C SER A 16 2.05 -31.08 14.60
N GLY A 17 2.94 -30.52 13.76
CA GLY A 17 2.73 -30.39 12.33
C GLY A 17 2.42 -31.75 11.69
N ARG A 18 1.40 -31.77 10.84
CA ARG A 18 1.04 -32.91 9.99
C ARG A 18 0.63 -32.39 8.61
N ASP A 19 0.69 -33.27 7.62
CA ASP A 19 0.12 -32.96 6.32
C ASP A 19 -1.38 -32.71 6.47
N GLU A 20 -1.86 -31.64 5.84
CA GLU A 20 -3.28 -31.38 5.69
C GLU A 20 -3.71 -31.73 4.27
N THR A 21 -4.83 -32.42 4.12
CA THR A 21 -5.34 -32.90 2.83
C THR A 21 -6.60 -32.16 2.45
N VAL A 22 -6.71 -31.81 1.16
CA VAL A 22 -7.92 -31.26 0.55
C VAL A 22 -8.40 -32.24 -0.51
N GLU A 23 -9.67 -32.64 -0.39
CA GLU A 23 -10.36 -33.51 -1.34
C GLU A 23 -11.44 -32.72 -2.07
N VAL A 24 -11.56 -32.95 -3.38
CA VAL A 24 -12.63 -32.38 -4.19
C VAL A 24 -13.34 -33.47 -4.96
N ARG A 25 -14.68 -33.45 -4.95
CA ARG A 25 -15.51 -34.28 -5.83
C ARG A 25 -16.34 -33.41 -6.76
N VAL A 26 -16.29 -33.72 -8.05
CA VAL A 26 -17.05 -33.03 -9.09
C VAL A 26 -18.28 -33.85 -9.47
N GLY A 27 -19.45 -33.33 -9.10
CA GLY A 27 -20.76 -33.83 -9.49
C GLY A 27 -21.46 -32.91 -10.51
N THR A 28 -22.72 -33.22 -10.79
CA THR A 28 -23.60 -32.36 -11.59
C THR A 28 -24.94 -32.18 -10.89
N SER A 29 -25.52 -30.99 -10.99
CA SER A 29 -26.86 -30.69 -10.47
C SER A 29 -27.53 -29.67 -11.38
N GLY A 30 -28.71 -30.02 -11.93
CA GLY A 30 -29.42 -29.15 -12.87
C GLY A 30 -28.64 -28.81 -14.14
N GLY A 31 -27.70 -29.67 -14.57
CA GLY A 31 -26.85 -29.44 -15.74
C GLY A 31 -25.56 -28.66 -15.46
N ASN A 32 -25.38 -28.11 -14.25
CA ASN A 32 -24.16 -27.39 -13.86
C ASN A 32 -23.23 -28.27 -13.02
N ARG A 33 -21.93 -27.97 -13.03
CA ARG A 33 -20.97 -28.66 -12.15
C ARG A 33 -21.20 -28.25 -10.70
N VAL A 34 -21.00 -29.20 -9.81
CA VAL A 34 -21.00 -28.99 -8.37
C VAL A 34 -19.69 -29.54 -7.82
N PHE A 35 -19.01 -28.74 -7.01
CA PHE A 35 -17.81 -29.10 -6.30
C PHE A 35 -18.14 -29.33 -4.83
N GLU A 36 -17.79 -30.51 -4.33
CA GLU A 36 -17.81 -30.85 -2.91
C GLU A 36 -16.35 -30.86 -2.42
N LEU A 37 -15.96 -29.85 -1.66
CA LEU A 37 -14.61 -29.70 -1.11
C LEU A 37 -14.59 -30.12 0.35
N THR A 38 -13.56 -30.87 0.76
CA THR A 38 -13.33 -31.24 2.16
C THR A 38 -11.86 -31.00 2.52
N THR A 39 -11.59 -30.40 3.68
CA THR A 39 -10.23 -30.13 4.18
C THR A 39 -10.01 -30.78 5.55
N THR A 40 -8.81 -31.31 5.82
CA THR A 40 -8.43 -31.72 7.18
C THR A 40 -7.94 -30.56 8.04
N ALA A 41 -7.60 -29.43 7.43
CA ALA A 41 -7.12 -28.25 8.13
C ALA A 41 -8.17 -27.66 9.06
N ALA A 42 -7.70 -27.04 10.15
CA ALA A 42 -8.55 -26.22 10.99
C ALA A 42 -8.88 -24.91 10.26
N ARG A 43 -10.16 -24.52 10.27
CA ARG A 43 -10.65 -23.25 9.71
C ARG A 43 -11.09 -22.34 10.85
N ARG A 44 -10.62 -21.10 10.84
CA ARG A 44 -10.81 -20.13 11.92
C ARG A 44 -12.26 -19.66 12.07
N ASP A 45 -12.80 -19.05 11.01
CA ASP A 45 -14.09 -18.36 11.06
C ASP A 45 -15.27 -19.26 10.63
N ASN A 46 -15.00 -20.30 9.85
CA ASN A 46 -16.00 -21.29 9.43
C ASN A 46 -15.54 -22.70 9.82
N PRO A 47 -15.97 -23.25 10.98
CA PRO A 47 -15.46 -24.52 11.49
C PRO A 47 -15.86 -25.74 10.65
N SER A 48 -16.81 -25.60 9.72
CA SER A 48 -17.15 -26.68 8.78
C SER A 48 -15.91 -27.06 7.99
N ARG A 49 -15.55 -28.33 7.95
CA ARG A 49 -14.45 -28.82 7.10
C ARG A 49 -14.87 -29.14 5.68
N HIS A 50 -16.11 -28.79 5.33
CA HIS A 50 -16.74 -29.06 4.05
C HIS A 50 -17.32 -27.79 3.46
N ARG A 51 -17.19 -27.63 2.14
CA ARG A 51 -17.83 -26.55 1.36
C ARG A 51 -18.38 -27.13 0.06
N ARG A 52 -19.61 -26.74 -0.27
CA ARG A 52 -20.27 -27.11 -1.53
C ARG A 52 -20.46 -25.88 -2.40
N ILE A 53 -19.99 -25.93 -3.64
CA ILE A 53 -20.09 -24.82 -4.61
C ILE A 53 -20.78 -25.33 -5.87
N GLY A 54 -21.82 -24.64 -6.32
CA GLY A 54 -22.48 -24.93 -7.60
C GLY A 54 -22.18 -23.83 -8.60
N GLU A 55 -21.64 -24.19 -9.76
CA GLU A 55 -21.44 -23.23 -10.85
C GLU A 55 -22.78 -22.72 -11.38
N ARG A 56 -22.79 -21.46 -11.83
CA ARG A 56 -23.94 -20.89 -12.53
C ARG A 56 -23.63 -20.71 -14.00
N PRO A 57 -24.62 -20.82 -14.90
CA PRO A 57 -24.39 -20.75 -16.34
C PRO A 57 -23.78 -19.43 -16.84
N ALA A 58 -24.04 -18.32 -16.13
CA ALA A 58 -23.58 -16.99 -16.51
C ALA A 58 -22.21 -16.63 -15.92
N ASP A 59 -21.72 -17.42 -14.97
CA ASP A 59 -20.46 -17.12 -14.28
C ASP A 59 -19.27 -17.64 -15.10
N PRO A 60 -18.12 -16.93 -15.09
CA PRO A 60 -16.89 -17.47 -15.64
C PRO A 60 -16.51 -18.80 -14.99
N ARG A 61 -15.98 -19.73 -15.77
CA ARG A 61 -15.52 -21.05 -15.28
C ARG A 61 -14.28 -21.51 -16.02
N ILE A 62 -13.46 -22.33 -15.36
CA ILE A 62 -12.34 -23.00 -16.00
C ILE A 62 -12.56 -24.50 -16.11
N LEU A 63 -12.05 -25.11 -17.18
CA LEU A 63 -11.97 -26.55 -17.35
C LEU A 63 -10.51 -26.94 -17.54
N THR A 64 -9.94 -27.58 -16.52
CA THR A 64 -8.56 -28.05 -16.53
C THR A 64 -8.48 -29.54 -16.19
N GLY A 65 -7.28 -30.11 -16.25
CA GLY A 65 -6.98 -31.46 -15.78
C GLY A 65 -6.97 -31.61 -14.26
N SER A 66 -6.98 -30.51 -13.49
CA SER A 66 -7.08 -30.51 -12.02
C SER A 66 -8.49 -30.15 -11.55
N PRO A 67 -9.30 -31.12 -11.09
CA PRO A 67 -10.56 -30.83 -10.40
C PRO A 67 -10.45 -29.85 -9.24
N LEU A 68 -9.31 -29.85 -8.52
CA LEU A 68 -9.09 -28.95 -7.40
C LEU A 68 -8.91 -27.52 -7.89
N PHE A 69 -8.09 -27.31 -8.91
CA PHE A 69 -7.89 -25.97 -9.47
C PHE A 69 -9.19 -25.37 -10.03
N ASP A 70 -9.98 -26.19 -10.74
CA ASP A 70 -11.32 -25.79 -11.20
C ASP A 70 -12.24 -25.36 -10.04
N ALA A 71 -12.24 -26.13 -8.95
CA ALA A 71 -13.06 -25.85 -7.77
C ALA A 71 -12.63 -24.58 -7.03
N LEU A 72 -11.33 -24.30 -6.96
CA LEU A 72 -10.79 -23.11 -6.31
C LEU A 72 -11.08 -21.83 -7.11
N PHE A 73 -11.11 -21.91 -8.45
CA PHE A 73 -11.59 -20.78 -9.26
C PHE A 73 -13.10 -20.56 -9.04
N ALA A 74 -13.90 -21.63 -9.02
CA ALA A 74 -15.33 -21.52 -8.69
C ALA A 74 -15.56 -20.98 -7.27
N GLN A 75 -14.67 -21.27 -6.32
CA GLN A 75 -14.67 -20.71 -4.97
C GLN A 75 -14.47 -19.19 -4.99
N ALA A 76 -13.49 -18.68 -5.75
CA ALA A 76 -13.25 -17.24 -5.87
C ALA A 76 -14.44 -16.50 -6.50
N ILE A 77 -15.10 -17.11 -7.49
CA ILE A 77 -16.33 -16.56 -8.09
C ILE A 77 -17.48 -16.54 -7.07
N ASP A 78 -17.66 -17.61 -6.29
CA ASP A 78 -18.69 -17.67 -5.24
C ASP A 78 -18.43 -16.66 -4.12
N ASP A 79 -17.18 -16.50 -3.68
CA ASP A 79 -16.78 -15.50 -2.68
C ASP A 79 -16.99 -14.06 -3.19
N ALA A 80 -16.66 -13.78 -4.46
CA ALA A 80 -16.94 -12.50 -5.09
C ALA A 80 -18.44 -12.18 -5.10
N ARG A 81 -19.27 -13.19 -5.41
CA ARG A 81 -20.73 -13.07 -5.39
C ARG A 81 -21.28 -12.87 -3.98
N LEU A 82 -20.71 -13.51 -2.96
CA LEU A 82 -21.10 -13.29 -1.57
C LEU A 82 -20.73 -11.87 -1.09
N ASN A 83 -19.70 -11.26 -1.69
CA ASN A 83 -19.32 -9.87 -1.45
C ASN A 83 -20.07 -8.87 -2.35
N ALA A 84 -20.78 -9.32 -3.38
CA ALA A 84 -21.66 -8.50 -4.21
C ALA A 84 -23.01 -8.30 -3.49
N VAL A 85 -23.21 -7.13 -2.90
CA VAL A 85 -24.37 -6.80 -2.06
C VAL A 85 -25.22 -5.66 -2.65
N SER A 86 -26.47 -5.55 -2.22
CA SER A 86 -27.35 -4.40 -2.56
C SER A 86 -27.36 -3.32 -1.48
N SER A 87 -26.70 -3.57 -0.35
CA SER A 87 -26.50 -2.59 0.71
C SER A 87 -25.22 -2.86 1.49
N ILE A 88 -24.51 -1.81 1.86
CA ILE A 88 -23.32 -1.83 2.69
C ILE A 88 -23.61 -1.27 4.08
N ARG A 89 -22.74 -1.57 5.05
CA ARG A 89 -22.86 -1.17 6.46
C ARG A 89 -21.51 -0.87 7.07
N ASP A 90 -21.47 0.14 7.92
CA ASP A 90 -20.34 0.40 8.81
C ASP A 90 -20.85 1.09 10.07
N GLY A 91 -20.32 0.70 11.24
CA GLY A 91 -20.77 1.28 12.51
C GLY A 91 -20.54 2.79 12.60
N ALA A 92 -19.55 3.33 11.88
CA ALA A 92 -19.20 4.73 11.90
C ALA A 92 -20.06 5.60 10.96
N TYR A 93 -20.89 4.99 10.10
CA TYR A 93 -21.75 5.70 9.15
C TYR A 93 -23.22 5.32 9.36
N ARG A 94 -24.11 6.32 9.46
CA ARG A 94 -25.55 6.12 9.71
C ARG A 94 -25.86 5.16 10.87
N HIS A 95 -25.01 5.12 11.91
CA HIS A 95 -25.15 4.22 13.05
C HIS A 95 -25.24 2.72 12.67
N GLY A 96 -24.61 2.29 11.57
CA GLY A 96 -24.67 0.91 11.10
C GLY A 96 -25.95 0.53 10.34
N GLU A 97 -26.86 1.48 10.11
CA GLU A 97 -28.02 1.28 9.25
C GLU A 97 -27.58 0.99 7.80
N PRO A 98 -28.32 0.14 7.07
CA PRO A 98 -27.93 -0.22 5.71
C PRO A 98 -27.93 1.01 4.79
N ILE A 99 -26.90 1.10 3.96
CA ILE A 99 -26.74 2.11 2.91
C ILE A 99 -26.95 1.39 1.57
N PRO A 100 -28.04 1.67 0.83
CA PRO A 100 -28.27 1.09 -0.49
C PRO A 100 -27.10 1.37 -1.43
N CYS A 101 -26.50 0.32 -1.97
CA CYS A 101 -25.31 0.37 -2.82
C CYS A 101 -25.21 -0.98 -3.53
N ASP A 102 -25.40 -1.00 -4.85
CA ASP A 102 -25.11 -2.19 -5.66
C ASP A 102 -23.59 -2.28 -5.85
N CYS A 103 -22.92 -2.71 -4.79
CA CYS A 103 -21.48 -2.56 -4.60
C CYS A 103 -20.84 -3.89 -4.20
N PHE A 104 -19.52 -3.93 -4.24
CA PHE A 104 -18.73 -4.94 -3.53
C PHE A 104 -18.46 -4.45 -2.11
N GLN A 105 -18.88 -5.21 -1.10
CA GLN A 105 -18.37 -5.03 0.26
C GLN A 105 -16.98 -5.67 0.41
N THR A 106 -16.17 -5.16 1.33
CA THR A 106 -14.78 -5.59 1.51
C THR A 106 -14.61 -7.04 1.95
N GLY A 107 -15.57 -7.63 2.67
CA GLY A 107 -15.48 -9.04 3.07
C GLY A 107 -16.54 -9.42 4.08
N GLU A 108 -16.45 -10.64 4.61
CA GLU A 108 -17.41 -11.13 5.61
C GLU A 108 -17.39 -10.31 6.91
N LYS A 109 -16.21 -9.98 7.42
CA LYS A 109 -16.06 -9.11 8.60
C LYS A 109 -16.17 -7.61 8.28
N TRP A 110 -16.01 -7.25 7.00
CA TRP A 110 -15.87 -5.87 6.53
C TRP A 110 -17.00 -5.53 5.56
N THR A 111 -18.15 -5.12 6.11
CA THR A 111 -19.41 -4.97 5.33
C THR A 111 -19.57 -3.60 4.64
N TYR A 112 -18.49 -2.82 4.53
CA TYR A 112 -18.45 -1.50 3.90
C TYR A 112 -17.60 -1.48 2.63
N VAL A 113 -17.56 -0.33 1.96
CA VAL A 113 -16.61 -0.05 0.87
C VAL A 113 -15.44 0.73 1.45
N TRP A 114 -14.22 0.22 1.29
CA TRP A 114 -12.98 0.90 1.66
C TRP A 114 -12.16 1.15 0.40
N THR A 115 -11.51 2.32 0.30
CA THR A 115 -10.86 2.84 -0.92
C THR A 115 -9.75 1.89 -1.35
N ARG A 116 -8.85 1.50 -0.45
CA ARG A 116 -7.75 0.58 -0.78
C ARG A 116 -8.28 -0.80 -1.19
N ASP A 117 -9.31 -1.28 -0.48
CA ASP A 117 -9.98 -2.58 -0.71
C ASP A 117 -10.55 -2.71 -2.10
N VAL A 118 -11.45 -1.80 -2.48
CA VAL A 118 -12.04 -1.81 -3.83
C VAL A 118 -10.97 -1.57 -4.89
N SER A 119 -10.00 -0.69 -4.64
CA SER A 119 -9.02 -0.30 -5.66
C SER A 119 -8.13 -1.47 -6.08
N TYR A 120 -7.52 -2.13 -5.11
CA TYR A 120 -6.64 -3.26 -5.39
C TYR A 120 -7.41 -4.48 -5.88
N ALA A 121 -8.59 -4.77 -5.34
CA ALA A 121 -9.38 -5.92 -5.80
C ALA A 121 -9.94 -5.70 -7.22
N THR A 122 -10.35 -4.48 -7.56
CA THR A 122 -10.77 -4.11 -8.92
C THR A 122 -9.65 -4.26 -9.91
N HIS A 123 -8.44 -3.81 -9.53
CA HIS A 123 -7.25 -3.98 -10.35
C HIS A 123 -6.87 -5.46 -10.56
N LEU A 124 -6.95 -6.27 -9.50
CA LEU A 124 -6.56 -7.68 -9.56
C LEU A 124 -7.54 -8.54 -10.37
N GLY A 125 -8.85 -8.33 -10.27
CA GLY A 125 -9.80 -9.17 -11.02
C GLY A 125 -11.27 -8.74 -11.07
N LEU A 126 -11.74 -7.86 -10.17
CA LEU A 126 -13.17 -7.53 -10.14
C LEU A 126 -13.62 -6.67 -11.33
N ALA A 127 -12.73 -5.86 -11.93
CA ALA A 127 -13.05 -5.09 -13.13
C ALA A 127 -13.48 -5.99 -14.30
N VAL A 128 -12.89 -7.19 -14.39
CA VAL A 128 -13.20 -8.20 -15.42
C VAL A 128 -14.48 -8.97 -15.06
N LEU A 129 -14.68 -9.25 -13.77
CA LEU A 129 -15.81 -10.06 -13.31
C LEU A 129 -17.15 -9.32 -13.41
N ASP A 130 -17.24 -8.09 -12.89
CA ASP A 130 -18.46 -7.28 -12.85
C ASP A 130 -18.10 -5.78 -12.96
N PRO A 131 -17.87 -5.27 -14.18
CA PRO A 131 -17.44 -3.90 -14.39
C PRO A 131 -18.47 -2.86 -13.93
N GLU A 132 -19.78 -3.16 -14.00
CA GLU A 132 -20.84 -2.22 -13.57
C GLU A 132 -20.84 -2.04 -12.06
N ARG A 133 -20.74 -3.15 -11.31
CA ARG A 133 -20.61 -3.10 -9.84
C ARG A 133 -19.28 -2.51 -9.41
N ALA A 134 -18.19 -2.83 -10.10
CA ALA A 134 -16.89 -2.22 -9.82
C ALA A 134 -16.92 -0.70 -10.02
N ALA A 135 -17.59 -0.20 -11.09
CA ALA A 135 -17.80 1.23 -11.32
C ALA A 135 -18.59 1.87 -10.18
N THR A 136 -19.71 1.27 -9.78
CA THR A 136 -20.53 1.77 -8.67
C THR A 136 -19.73 1.82 -7.36
N THR A 137 -18.95 0.77 -7.09
CA THR A 137 -18.13 0.66 -5.86
C THR A 137 -16.99 1.69 -5.84
N LEU A 138 -16.28 1.89 -6.96
CA LEU A 138 -15.23 2.91 -7.04
C LEU A 138 -15.78 4.34 -6.95
N LEU A 139 -16.91 4.61 -7.60
CA LEU A 139 -17.54 5.94 -7.57
C LEU A 139 -18.11 6.29 -6.19
N TYR A 140 -18.48 5.30 -5.37
CA TYR A 140 -18.84 5.52 -3.96
C TYR A 140 -17.70 6.19 -3.16
N LYS A 141 -16.45 6.04 -3.61
CA LYS A 141 -15.24 6.65 -3.01
C LYS A 141 -14.80 7.96 -3.64
N VAL A 142 -15.67 8.59 -4.44
CA VAL A 142 -15.45 9.91 -5.00
C VAL A 142 -16.49 10.86 -4.42
N SER A 143 -16.05 12.03 -3.96
CA SER A 143 -16.95 12.98 -3.30
C SER A 143 -16.70 14.43 -3.70
N PRO A 144 -17.77 15.24 -3.89
CA PRO A 144 -17.63 16.68 -3.86
C PRO A 144 -17.44 17.18 -2.43
N PHE A 145 -17.04 18.45 -2.31
CA PHE A 145 -17.11 19.19 -1.04
C PHE A 145 -18.58 19.38 -0.61
N ARG A 146 -18.81 19.65 0.68
CA ARG A 146 -20.13 20.01 1.20
C ARG A 146 -20.57 21.37 0.67
N ASP A 147 -21.88 21.51 0.47
CA ASP A 147 -22.49 22.77 0.03
C ASP A 147 -22.16 23.92 1.00
N GLY A 148 -21.89 25.10 0.43
CA GLY A 148 -21.59 26.32 1.20
C GLY A 148 -20.15 26.44 1.71
N LEU A 149 -19.29 25.43 1.48
CA LEU A 149 -17.86 25.54 1.76
C LEU A 149 -17.12 26.21 0.60
N VAL A 150 -16.15 27.07 0.95
CA VAL A 150 -15.25 27.69 -0.02
C VAL A 150 -14.19 26.66 -0.42
N LEU A 151 -14.03 26.44 -1.73
CA LEU A 151 -12.95 25.60 -2.23
C LEU A 151 -11.60 26.24 -1.89
N PRO A 152 -10.64 25.48 -1.35
CA PRO A 152 -9.29 25.99 -1.15
C PRO A 152 -8.68 26.55 -2.43
N ASP A 153 -8.01 27.69 -2.31
CA ASP A 153 -7.25 28.28 -3.42
C ASP A 153 -6.23 27.27 -3.98
N GLY A 154 -6.14 27.20 -5.30
CA GLY A 154 -5.26 26.28 -6.02
C GLY A 154 -5.92 24.97 -6.48
N LEU A 155 -7.14 24.67 -6.03
CA LEU A 155 -7.90 23.52 -6.56
C LEU A 155 -8.69 23.89 -7.83
N PRO A 156 -8.79 22.99 -8.83
CA PRO A 156 -9.62 23.20 -10.01
C PRO A 156 -11.11 23.41 -9.67
N VAL A 157 -11.81 24.23 -10.46
CA VAL A 157 -13.27 24.40 -10.31
C VAL A 157 -13.99 23.07 -10.57
N GLY A 158 -14.96 22.72 -9.72
CA GLY A 158 -15.71 21.47 -9.87
C GLY A 158 -14.92 20.21 -9.46
N SER A 159 -13.81 20.40 -8.73
CA SER A 159 -12.98 19.33 -8.19
C SER A 159 -13.79 18.32 -7.38
N LEU A 160 -13.58 17.06 -7.70
CA LEU A 160 -13.94 15.94 -6.84
C LEU A 160 -12.70 15.50 -6.06
N GLN A 161 -12.93 14.87 -4.92
CA GLN A 161 -11.88 14.27 -4.10
C GLN A 161 -12.09 12.77 -4.01
N ILE A 162 -11.01 12.01 -4.19
CA ILE A 162 -10.99 10.61 -3.78
C ILE A 162 -10.97 10.59 -2.25
N VAL A 163 -11.86 9.80 -1.66
CA VAL A 163 -12.05 9.74 -0.20
C VAL A 163 -10.95 8.89 0.42
N GLN A 164 -10.18 9.47 1.35
CA GLN A 164 -9.41 8.66 2.30
C GLN A 164 -10.35 8.17 3.38
N ASP A 165 -10.27 6.87 3.67
CA ASP A 165 -11.03 6.28 4.76
C ASP A 165 -10.57 6.76 6.12
N THR A 166 -11.38 6.51 7.15
CA THR A 166 -10.94 6.80 8.52
C THR A 166 -9.66 6.05 8.83
N GLY A 167 -8.70 6.70 9.48
CA GLY A 167 -7.37 6.13 9.70
C GLY A 167 -6.53 6.94 10.67
N SER A 168 -5.22 6.69 10.66
CA SER A 168 -4.24 7.32 11.53
C SER A 168 -4.44 8.84 11.62
N GLY A 169 -4.70 9.33 12.82
CA GLY A 169 -4.61 10.77 13.13
C GLY A 169 -5.72 11.64 12.58
N GLY A 170 -6.86 11.04 12.24
CA GLY A 170 -7.94 11.74 11.56
C GLY A 170 -7.81 11.67 10.03
N SER A 171 -7.10 10.65 9.52
CA SER A 171 -6.99 10.28 8.11
C SER A 171 -6.11 11.25 7.31
N TRP A 172 -6.57 11.74 6.17
CA TRP A 172 -5.78 12.59 5.29
C TRP A 172 -5.43 13.95 5.92
N PRO A 173 -4.20 14.46 5.76
CA PRO A 173 -3.10 13.95 4.93
C PRO A 173 -2.02 13.18 5.74
N VAL A 174 -2.38 12.51 6.84
CA VAL A 174 -1.47 11.51 7.45
C VAL A 174 -1.33 10.33 6.52
N SER A 175 -2.47 9.83 6.04
CA SER A 175 -2.55 8.83 4.97
C SER A 175 -2.94 9.56 3.68
N THR A 176 -2.11 9.41 2.65
CA THR A 176 -2.28 10.04 1.33
C THR A 176 -2.47 9.01 0.22
N ASP A 177 -2.54 7.74 0.59
CA ASP A 177 -2.60 6.59 -0.31
C ASP A 177 -4.00 6.32 -0.90
N ARG A 178 -5.01 7.18 -0.60
CA ARG A 178 -6.31 7.21 -1.32
C ARG A 178 -6.17 7.18 -2.83
N VAL A 179 -5.06 7.69 -3.36
CA VAL A 179 -4.74 7.66 -4.79
C VAL A 179 -4.49 6.25 -5.35
N SER A 180 -4.41 5.21 -4.50
CA SER A 180 -4.49 3.81 -4.92
C SER A 180 -5.73 3.51 -5.77
N TRP A 181 -6.79 4.31 -5.62
CA TRP A 181 -7.97 4.36 -6.51
C TRP A 181 -7.63 4.38 -8.01
N ALA A 182 -6.52 4.99 -8.39
CA ALA A 182 -6.06 5.04 -9.78
C ALA A 182 -5.78 3.63 -10.38
N PHE A 183 -5.35 2.65 -9.58
CA PHE A 183 -5.17 1.27 -10.06
C PHE A 183 -6.50 0.63 -10.46
N GLY A 184 -7.50 0.70 -9.58
CA GLY A 184 -8.83 0.17 -9.86
C GLY A 184 -9.51 0.91 -11.02
N ALA A 185 -9.38 2.23 -11.06
CA ALA A 185 -9.97 3.06 -12.11
C ALA A 185 -9.39 2.78 -13.49
N GLU A 186 -8.08 2.57 -13.62
CA GLU A 186 -7.47 2.19 -14.90
C GLU A 186 -7.96 0.81 -15.36
N ALA A 187 -7.95 -0.18 -14.47
CA ALA A 187 -8.41 -1.53 -14.79
C ALA A 187 -9.86 -1.51 -15.28
N LEU A 188 -10.72 -0.71 -14.62
CA LEU A 188 -12.10 -0.54 -15.03
C LEU A 188 -12.25 0.23 -16.35
N LEU A 189 -11.48 1.29 -16.58
CA LEU A 189 -11.47 2.00 -17.87
C LEU A 189 -11.07 1.12 -19.05
N ALA A 190 -10.31 0.06 -18.79
CA ALA A 190 -9.92 -0.94 -19.77
C ALA A 190 -11.01 -2.00 -20.05
N THR A 191 -12.04 -2.11 -19.19
CA THR A 191 -13.16 -3.06 -19.38
C THR A 191 -14.48 -2.37 -19.75
N LEU A 192 -14.63 -1.08 -19.46
CA LEU A 192 -15.77 -0.27 -19.90
C LEU A 192 -15.61 0.16 -21.36
N HIS A 193 -16.75 0.35 -22.05
CA HIS A 193 -16.81 0.86 -23.42
C HIS A 193 -17.95 1.88 -23.61
N GLY A 194 -17.95 2.56 -24.76
CA GLY A 194 -19.01 3.48 -25.16
C GLY A 194 -19.31 4.58 -24.14
N ALA A 195 -20.59 4.88 -23.94
CA ALA A 195 -21.04 5.95 -23.04
C ALA A 195 -20.66 5.72 -21.57
N ALA A 196 -20.65 4.46 -21.11
CA ALA A 196 -20.26 4.11 -19.75
C ALA A 196 -18.78 4.45 -19.49
N ARG A 197 -17.89 4.08 -20.41
CA ARG A 197 -16.47 4.46 -20.33
C ARG A 197 -16.29 5.96 -20.35
N ALA A 198 -16.95 6.66 -21.28
CA ALA A 198 -16.82 8.11 -21.41
C ALA A 198 -17.27 8.85 -20.13
N ALA A 199 -18.38 8.44 -19.52
CA ALA A 199 -18.88 9.00 -18.27
C ALA A 199 -17.96 8.71 -17.07
N PHE A 200 -17.43 7.48 -16.99
CA PHE A 200 -16.47 7.13 -15.94
C PHE A 200 -15.15 7.90 -16.10
N ALA A 201 -14.64 8.03 -17.33
CA ALA A 201 -13.43 8.80 -17.66
C ALA A 201 -13.55 10.30 -17.28
N ASP A 202 -14.72 10.92 -17.49
CA ASP A 202 -15.03 12.28 -17.01
C ASP A 202 -14.84 12.41 -15.51
N THR A 203 -15.51 11.53 -14.78
CA THR A 203 -15.55 11.55 -13.32
C THR A 203 -14.16 11.22 -12.75
N ALA A 204 -13.48 10.25 -13.34
CA ALA A 204 -12.12 9.85 -12.97
C ALA A 204 -11.13 11.00 -13.14
N LEU A 205 -11.15 11.71 -14.28
CA LEU A 205 -10.25 12.86 -14.48
C LEU A 205 -10.50 13.95 -13.44
N ARG A 206 -11.77 14.29 -13.17
CA ARG A 206 -12.13 15.31 -12.17
C ARG A 206 -11.71 14.91 -10.74
N ALA A 207 -11.86 13.65 -10.38
CA ALA A 207 -11.46 13.11 -9.08
C ALA A 207 -9.93 13.06 -8.93
N LEU A 208 -9.22 12.60 -9.96
CA LEU A 208 -7.76 12.55 -9.98
C LEU A 208 -7.16 13.96 -9.96
N SER A 209 -7.59 14.87 -10.85
CA SER A 209 -7.09 16.25 -10.86
C SER A 209 -7.34 16.95 -9.53
N GLY A 210 -8.55 16.89 -8.98
CA GLY A 210 -8.83 17.52 -7.68
C GLY A 210 -7.94 16.96 -6.56
N THR A 211 -7.73 15.64 -6.54
CA THR A 211 -6.93 14.96 -5.50
C THR A 211 -5.43 15.25 -5.67
N ILE A 212 -4.90 15.17 -6.89
CA ILE A 212 -3.49 15.42 -7.21
C ILE A 212 -3.08 16.84 -6.84
N GLU A 213 -3.90 17.84 -7.18
CA GLU A 213 -3.59 19.24 -6.86
C GLU A 213 -3.63 19.49 -5.35
N ALA A 214 -4.58 18.88 -4.64
CA ALA A 214 -4.64 18.96 -3.19
C ALA A 214 -3.41 18.32 -2.52
N ASP A 215 -3.03 17.12 -2.95
CA ASP A 215 -1.91 16.38 -2.38
C ASP A 215 -0.56 17.03 -2.76
N ARG A 216 -0.48 17.67 -3.93
CA ARG A 216 0.67 18.50 -4.33
C ARG A 216 0.91 19.67 -3.37
N LEU A 217 -0.14 20.22 -2.77
CA LEU A 217 -0.04 21.29 -1.77
C LEU A 217 0.20 20.76 -0.36
N ALA A 218 -0.44 19.64 0.00
CA ALA A 218 -0.51 19.14 1.38
C ALA A 218 0.57 18.12 1.76
N ALA A 219 1.06 17.34 0.79
CA ALA A 219 1.88 16.16 1.05
C ALA A 219 3.18 16.10 0.24
N PHE A 220 3.28 16.80 -0.89
CA PHE A 220 4.51 16.83 -1.69
C PHE A 220 5.64 17.58 -0.99
N ASP A 221 6.80 16.95 -0.90
CA ASP A 221 8.03 17.53 -0.37
C ASP A 221 8.98 17.91 -1.51
N PRO A 222 9.17 19.21 -1.80
CA PRO A 222 10.04 19.64 -2.88
C PRO A 222 11.53 19.38 -2.60
N ALA A 223 11.91 19.07 -1.35
CA ALA A 223 13.31 18.83 -1.00
C ALA A 223 13.86 17.53 -1.60
N ASP A 224 13.03 16.49 -1.71
CA ASP A 224 13.40 15.21 -2.31
C ASP A 224 12.51 14.79 -3.50
N GLY A 225 11.39 15.49 -3.73
CA GLY A 225 10.48 15.24 -4.83
C GLY A 225 9.51 14.09 -4.56
N LEU A 226 9.29 13.74 -3.30
CA LEU A 226 8.42 12.64 -2.87
C LEU A 226 7.17 13.16 -2.15
N TYR A 227 6.13 12.33 -2.10
CA TYR A 227 4.93 12.55 -1.31
C TYR A 227 5.07 11.91 0.07
N ARG A 228 4.71 12.67 1.10
CA ARG A 228 4.63 12.21 2.48
C ARG A 228 3.35 11.41 2.73
N GLY A 229 3.41 10.53 3.72
CA GLY A 229 2.25 9.82 4.24
C GLY A 229 2.55 8.38 4.61
N GLU A 230 1.56 7.78 5.26
CA GLU A 230 1.55 6.39 5.72
C GLU A 230 1.76 5.37 4.58
N GLN A 231 2.27 4.19 4.92
CA GLN A 231 2.36 3.05 4.00
C GLN A 231 0.97 2.59 3.55
N SER A 232 0.77 2.38 2.25
CA SER A 232 -0.49 1.85 1.76
C SER A 232 -0.73 0.44 2.27
N PHE A 233 -1.94 0.19 2.77
CA PHE A 233 -2.40 -1.06 3.36
C PHE A 233 -1.71 -1.50 4.67
N LEU A 234 -0.49 -1.06 4.94
CA LEU A 234 0.20 -1.25 6.21
C LEU A 234 -0.18 -0.15 7.22
N ASP A 235 -1.48 0.10 7.38
CA ASP A 235 -2.04 1.22 8.15
C ASP A 235 -2.21 0.92 9.64
N TRP A 236 -2.01 -0.34 10.05
CA TRP A 236 -1.81 -0.67 11.46
C TRP A 236 -0.38 -0.36 11.85
N ARG A 237 -0.13 0.93 12.12
CA ARG A 237 1.22 1.47 12.37
C ARG A 237 2.03 0.74 13.44
N ASP A 238 1.39 0.08 14.40
CA ASP A 238 2.05 -0.75 15.42
C ASP A 238 2.68 -2.03 14.86
N GLN A 239 2.36 -2.38 13.61
CA GLN A 239 2.87 -3.56 12.92
C GLN A 239 4.16 -3.31 12.13
N THR A 240 4.32 -2.13 11.52
CA THR A 240 5.37 -1.88 10.52
C THR A 240 6.14 -0.59 10.71
N TYR A 241 5.82 0.20 11.75
CA TYR A 241 6.63 1.34 12.18
C TYR A 241 7.32 1.04 13.51
N ALA A 242 8.33 1.84 13.81
CA ALA A 242 9.02 1.80 15.09
C ALA A 242 8.04 1.98 16.27
N PRO A 243 8.21 1.27 17.40
CA PRO A 243 7.28 1.32 18.53
C PRO A 243 7.05 2.72 19.11
N TRP A 244 8.00 3.64 18.96
CA TRP A 244 7.88 5.02 19.44
C TRP A 244 7.05 5.92 18.51
N VAL A 245 6.83 5.53 17.25
CA VAL A 245 6.07 6.29 16.24
C VAL A 245 4.57 6.18 16.45
N ILE A 246 4.08 5.12 17.10
CA ILE A 246 2.63 4.82 17.19
C ILE A 246 1.81 5.91 17.88
N ASP A 247 2.45 6.69 18.76
CA ASP A 247 1.87 7.85 19.42
C ASP A 247 2.23 9.17 18.72
N ASP A 248 3.17 9.16 17.78
CA ASP A 248 3.64 10.30 16.99
C ASP A 248 3.30 10.27 15.51
N LEU A 249 2.03 10.55 15.24
CA LEU A 249 1.53 10.60 13.87
C LEU A 249 2.08 11.77 13.05
N THR A 250 2.70 12.77 13.67
CA THR A 250 3.41 13.81 12.91
C THR A 250 4.65 13.24 12.22
N THR A 251 5.29 12.24 12.84
CA THR A 251 6.37 11.47 12.23
C THR A 251 5.86 10.65 11.05
N ILE A 252 4.70 9.96 11.16
CA ILE A 252 4.09 9.24 10.03
C ILE A 252 3.70 10.21 8.90
N ALA A 253 3.07 11.33 9.23
CA ALA A 253 2.68 12.36 8.26
C ALA A 253 3.89 13.03 7.57
N THR A 254 5.10 12.86 8.09
CA THR A 254 6.34 13.44 7.52
C THR A 254 7.18 12.39 6.80
N SER A 255 7.08 11.11 7.18
CA SER A 255 7.74 10.02 6.48
C SER A 255 7.13 9.79 5.10
N LYS A 256 7.85 9.03 4.27
CA LYS A 256 7.46 8.73 2.89
C LYS A 256 7.48 7.22 2.73
N ALA A 257 6.45 6.68 2.09
CA ALA A 257 6.35 5.25 1.81
C ALA A 257 6.43 4.96 0.31
N LEU A 258 7.09 3.86 -0.06
CA LEU A 258 7.25 3.41 -1.44
C LEU A 258 5.89 3.14 -2.09
N SER A 259 5.03 2.36 -1.42
CA SER A 259 3.70 2.02 -1.91
C SER A 259 2.85 3.25 -2.19
N THR A 260 2.87 4.23 -1.29
CA THR A 260 2.14 5.50 -1.42
C THR A 260 2.67 6.35 -2.58
N ASN A 261 4.00 6.45 -2.75
CA ASN A 261 4.58 7.17 -3.88
C ASN A 261 4.34 6.46 -5.22
N ALA A 262 4.32 5.12 -5.26
CA ALA A 262 3.90 4.37 -6.43
C ALA A 262 2.41 4.64 -6.77
N CYS A 263 1.54 4.79 -5.77
CA CYS A 263 0.14 5.18 -5.98
C CYS A 263 0.00 6.61 -6.51
N HIS A 264 0.80 7.57 -6.01
CA HIS A 264 0.83 8.93 -6.56
C HIS A 264 1.34 8.94 -8.01
N PHE A 265 2.37 8.16 -8.34
CA PHE A 265 2.84 7.99 -9.72
C PHE A 265 1.72 7.47 -10.61
N LYS A 266 1.00 6.43 -10.17
CA LYS A 266 -0.13 5.86 -10.92
C LYS A 266 -1.24 6.87 -11.16
N ALA A 267 -1.58 7.69 -10.16
CA ALA A 267 -2.59 8.73 -10.30
C ALA A 267 -2.16 9.82 -11.29
N LEU A 268 -0.90 10.27 -11.23
CA LEU A 268 -0.35 11.26 -12.16
C LEU A 268 -0.36 10.74 -13.61
N ASP A 269 0.10 9.49 -13.81
CA ASP A 269 0.12 8.85 -15.14
C ASP A 269 -1.30 8.72 -15.73
N LEU A 270 -2.26 8.22 -14.93
CA LEU A 270 -3.64 8.08 -15.38
C LEU A 270 -4.30 9.42 -15.67
N ALA A 271 -4.08 10.43 -14.81
CA ALA A 271 -4.60 11.77 -15.04
C ALA A 271 -4.03 12.39 -16.32
N ALA A 272 -2.73 12.19 -16.59
CA ALA A 272 -2.11 12.68 -17.81
C ALA A 272 -2.76 12.07 -19.06
N ARG A 273 -2.98 10.75 -19.08
CA ARG A 273 -3.65 10.06 -20.20
C ARG A 273 -5.10 10.49 -20.38
N LEU A 274 -5.87 10.60 -19.30
CA LEU A 274 -7.26 11.04 -19.38
C LEU A 274 -7.39 12.51 -19.81
N ALA A 275 -6.48 13.38 -19.39
CA ALA A 275 -6.41 14.76 -19.86
C ALA A 275 -6.11 14.83 -21.36
N ALA A 276 -5.15 14.02 -21.82
CA ALA A 276 -4.82 13.91 -23.26
C ALA A 276 -6.01 13.37 -24.07
N GLU A 277 -6.71 12.35 -23.58
CA GLU A 277 -7.95 11.82 -24.20
C GLU A 277 -9.04 12.89 -24.35
N ARG A 278 -9.10 13.88 -23.43
CA ARG A 278 -10.01 15.03 -23.53
C ARG A 278 -9.51 16.19 -24.38
N GLY A 279 -8.26 16.15 -24.85
CA GLY A 279 -7.62 17.27 -25.52
C GLY A 279 -7.17 18.40 -24.60
N ASP A 280 -7.08 18.19 -23.27
CA ASP A 280 -6.43 19.12 -22.34
C ASP A 280 -4.93 18.85 -22.30
N THR A 281 -4.23 19.35 -23.31
CA THR A 281 -2.78 19.13 -23.47
C THR A 281 -1.97 19.75 -22.33
N ALA A 282 -2.42 20.87 -21.77
CA ALA A 282 -1.71 21.55 -20.70
C ALA A 282 -1.73 20.74 -19.39
N ALA A 283 -2.90 20.19 -19.02
CA ALA A 283 -2.98 19.29 -17.87
C ALA A 283 -2.24 17.98 -18.12
N ALA A 284 -2.33 17.43 -19.33
CA ALA A 284 -1.63 16.21 -19.72
C ALA A 284 -0.10 16.35 -19.56
N ASP A 285 0.49 17.39 -20.14
CA ASP A 285 1.94 17.64 -20.08
C ASP A 285 2.41 17.88 -18.64
N ARG A 286 1.63 18.63 -17.85
CA ARG A 286 1.94 18.90 -16.45
C ARG A 286 1.97 17.64 -15.60
N TYR A 287 0.93 16.81 -15.69
CA TYR A 287 0.86 15.57 -14.91
C TYR A 287 1.88 14.53 -15.39
N ALA A 288 2.15 14.45 -16.69
CA ALA A 288 3.21 13.60 -17.24
C ALA A 288 4.60 14.04 -16.75
N GLY A 289 4.90 15.34 -16.75
CA GLY A 289 6.16 15.87 -16.21
C GLY A 289 6.31 15.55 -14.73
N TRP A 290 5.26 15.76 -13.95
CA TRP A 290 5.23 15.40 -12.53
C TRP A 290 5.39 13.90 -12.26
N ALA A 291 4.83 13.03 -13.11
CA ALA A 291 5.01 11.58 -13.02
C ALA A 291 6.47 11.20 -13.30
N ALA A 292 7.09 11.79 -14.32
CA ALA A 292 8.49 11.55 -14.66
C ALA A 292 9.44 11.98 -13.53
N ASP A 293 9.22 13.16 -12.94
CA ASP A 293 10.00 13.65 -11.80
C ASP A 293 9.85 12.75 -10.58
N LEU A 294 8.61 12.32 -10.28
CA LEU A 294 8.33 11.43 -9.16
C LEU A 294 8.98 10.06 -9.36
N ARG A 295 8.93 9.48 -10.55
CA ARG A 295 9.61 8.22 -10.85
C ARG A 295 11.10 8.30 -10.53
N ALA A 296 11.75 9.38 -10.97
CA ALA A 296 13.16 9.61 -10.68
C ALA A 296 13.42 9.85 -9.18
N ALA A 297 12.50 10.51 -8.47
CA ALA A 297 12.60 10.73 -7.03
C ALA A 297 12.45 9.44 -6.22
N VAL A 298 11.50 8.56 -6.59
CA VAL A 298 11.33 7.24 -5.96
C VAL A 298 12.58 6.40 -6.14
N ASP A 299 13.13 6.39 -7.36
CA ASP A 299 14.36 5.68 -7.69
C ASP A 299 15.51 6.09 -6.76
N ARG A 300 15.75 7.40 -6.62
CA ARG A 300 16.82 7.95 -5.77
C ARG A 300 16.55 7.79 -4.27
N GLY A 301 15.30 7.92 -3.85
CA GLY A 301 14.93 8.05 -2.44
C GLY A 301 14.78 6.72 -1.71
N PHE A 302 14.44 5.64 -2.42
CA PHE A 302 14.15 4.34 -1.82
C PHE A 302 15.13 3.24 -2.21
N TRP A 303 15.86 3.33 -3.34
CA TRP A 303 16.71 2.22 -3.80
C TRP A 303 17.92 2.02 -2.90
N LEU A 304 18.09 0.79 -2.41
CA LEU A 304 19.24 0.35 -1.63
C LEU A 304 20.07 -0.62 -2.47
N GLU A 305 21.13 -0.09 -3.09
CA GLU A 305 21.97 -0.82 -4.05
C GLU A 305 22.55 -2.11 -3.46
N GLU A 306 22.96 -2.13 -2.20
CA GLU A 306 23.53 -3.32 -1.55
C GLU A 306 22.49 -4.42 -1.31
N LYS A 307 21.22 -4.04 -1.11
CA LYS A 307 20.12 -4.96 -0.86
C LYS A 307 19.45 -5.40 -2.15
N GLY A 308 19.58 -4.64 -3.24
CA GLY A 308 18.85 -4.88 -4.49
C GLY A 308 17.34 -4.67 -4.36
N LEU A 309 16.93 -3.84 -3.41
CA LEU A 309 15.54 -3.60 -3.03
C LEU A 309 15.27 -2.11 -2.84
N TYR A 310 14.03 -1.71 -3.05
CA TYR A 310 13.53 -0.43 -2.57
C TYR A 310 13.10 -0.56 -1.11
N ALA A 311 13.57 0.34 -0.25
CA ALA A 311 13.04 0.49 1.11
C ALA A 311 11.53 0.78 1.08
N SER A 312 10.82 0.26 2.08
CA SER A 312 9.38 0.45 2.24
C SER A 312 9.05 1.87 2.71
N ILE A 313 9.87 2.42 3.61
CA ILE A 313 9.67 3.73 4.22
C ILE A 313 10.97 4.52 4.34
N THR A 314 10.83 5.82 4.56
CA THR A 314 11.92 6.71 4.92
C THR A 314 11.83 7.19 6.37
N THR A 315 12.92 7.75 6.88
CA THR A 315 12.91 8.60 8.07
C THR A 315 12.04 9.86 7.83
N PRO A 316 11.55 10.53 8.89
CA PRO A 316 10.81 11.80 8.76
C PRO A 316 11.72 13.01 8.47
N ASP A 317 13.00 12.78 8.12
CA ASP A 317 13.95 13.85 7.82
C ASP A 317 13.64 14.48 6.45
N SER A 318 14.23 15.65 6.20
CA SER A 318 14.15 16.34 4.90
C SER A 318 15.55 16.89 4.57
N PRO A 319 16.25 16.31 3.57
CA PRO A 319 15.82 15.18 2.74
C PRO A 319 15.68 13.88 3.56
N ALA A 320 14.75 13.02 3.15
CA ALA A 320 14.48 11.78 3.87
C ALA A 320 15.52 10.69 3.53
N ARG A 321 15.75 9.75 4.47
CA ARG A 321 16.63 8.59 4.26
C ARG A 321 15.84 7.29 4.21
N PRO A 322 16.16 6.34 3.31
CA PRO A 322 15.52 5.04 3.31
C PRO A 322 15.84 4.28 4.61
N VAL A 323 14.84 3.59 5.16
CA VAL A 323 15.00 2.64 6.28
C VAL A 323 15.06 1.23 5.70
N GLU A 324 16.01 0.41 6.15
CA GLU A 324 16.24 -0.98 5.68
C GLU A 324 15.12 -1.95 6.13
N THR A 325 13.92 -1.66 5.68
CA THR A 325 12.67 -2.37 5.90
C THR A 325 11.98 -2.43 4.54
N PHE A 326 11.35 -3.55 4.22
CA PHE A 326 10.91 -3.86 2.86
C PHE A 326 9.49 -4.43 2.90
N ASP A 327 8.69 -4.12 1.90
CA ASP A 327 7.34 -4.68 1.77
C ASP A 327 7.07 -5.13 0.33
N MET A 328 6.50 -6.33 0.18
CA MET A 328 6.29 -6.93 -1.14
C MET A 328 5.24 -6.19 -1.98
N LEU A 329 4.25 -5.54 -1.35
CA LEU A 329 3.24 -4.76 -2.07
C LEU A 329 3.89 -3.55 -2.76
N GLY A 330 4.62 -2.71 -2.02
CA GLY A 330 5.32 -1.54 -2.55
C GLY A 330 6.31 -1.91 -3.65
N LEU A 331 7.07 -2.99 -3.48
CA LEU A 331 7.97 -3.53 -4.50
C LEU A 331 7.22 -3.96 -5.77
N SER A 332 6.12 -4.70 -5.62
CA SER A 332 5.28 -5.14 -6.74
C SER A 332 4.65 -3.96 -7.47
N LEU A 333 4.17 -2.94 -6.75
CA LEU A 333 3.63 -1.72 -7.35
C LEU A 333 4.70 -0.94 -8.12
N ALA A 334 5.94 -0.87 -7.61
CA ALA A 334 7.05 -0.23 -8.33
C ALA A 334 7.43 -0.98 -9.62
N ILE A 335 7.27 -2.30 -9.66
CA ILE A 335 7.46 -3.11 -10.88
C ILE A 335 6.31 -2.87 -11.87
N LEU A 336 5.07 -3.02 -11.43
CA LEU A 336 3.87 -2.93 -12.28
C LEU A 336 3.62 -1.52 -12.85
N THR A 337 4.09 -0.48 -12.14
CA THR A 337 4.07 0.90 -12.64
C THR A 337 5.27 1.25 -13.53
N GLY A 338 6.25 0.34 -13.65
CA GLY A 338 7.46 0.55 -14.44
C GLY A 338 8.51 1.43 -13.78
N ILE A 339 8.33 1.84 -12.51
CA ILE A 339 9.30 2.63 -11.76
C ILE A 339 10.65 1.90 -11.69
N ALA A 340 10.64 0.62 -11.28
CA ALA A 340 11.85 -0.18 -11.11
C ALA A 340 12.62 -0.44 -12.43
N GLY A 341 11.92 -0.52 -13.56
CA GLY A 341 12.47 -1.07 -14.80
C GLY A 341 12.75 -2.57 -14.71
N ARG A 342 12.98 -3.23 -15.86
CA ARG A 342 13.02 -4.70 -15.95
C ARG A 342 14.19 -5.34 -15.18
N GLU A 343 15.38 -4.74 -15.22
CA GLU A 343 16.57 -5.28 -14.55
C GLU A 343 16.41 -5.29 -13.03
N ARG A 344 16.08 -4.13 -12.43
CA ARG A 344 15.84 -4.06 -10.98
C ARG A 344 14.63 -4.88 -10.57
N ALA A 345 13.58 -4.96 -11.39
CA ALA A 345 12.43 -5.82 -11.12
C ALA A 345 12.83 -7.30 -10.96
N ARG A 346 13.67 -7.85 -11.86
CA ARG A 346 14.20 -9.22 -11.69
C ARG A 346 15.05 -9.34 -10.42
N ARG A 347 15.90 -8.34 -10.14
CA ARG A 347 16.73 -8.31 -8.93
C ARG A 347 15.88 -8.31 -7.66
N ILE A 348 14.84 -7.47 -7.60
CA ILE A 348 13.91 -7.35 -6.48
C ILE A 348 13.27 -8.71 -6.17
N LEU A 349 12.70 -9.36 -7.18
CA LEU A 349 12.00 -10.64 -6.99
C LEU A 349 12.96 -11.76 -6.56
N SER A 350 14.22 -11.73 -7.02
CA SER A 350 15.23 -12.69 -6.58
C SER A 350 15.83 -12.40 -5.21
N ALA A 351 15.85 -11.13 -4.77
CA ALA A 351 16.53 -10.68 -3.56
C ALA A 351 15.62 -10.54 -2.34
N TYR A 352 14.32 -10.29 -2.55
CA TYR A 352 13.37 -10.20 -1.45
C TYR A 352 13.28 -11.55 -0.71
N PRO A 353 13.32 -11.59 0.63
CA PRO A 353 13.21 -12.84 1.36
C PRO A 353 11.80 -13.43 1.36
N HIS A 354 11.69 -14.69 0.98
CA HIS A 354 10.46 -15.47 0.96
C HIS A 354 10.44 -16.49 2.10
N VAL A 355 9.24 -16.71 2.64
CA VAL A 355 8.96 -17.81 3.56
C VAL A 355 8.41 -19.01 2.77
N PRO A 356 8.43 -20.25 3.30
CA PRO A 356 8.13 -21.43 2.48
C PRO A 356 6.75 -21.45 1.81
N PHE A 357 5.76 -20.74 2.37
CA PHE A 357 4.38 -20.78 1.90
C PHE A 357 3.89 -19.46 1.29
N GLY A 358 4.77 -18.48 1.03
CA GLY A 358 4.41 -17.21 0.38
C GLY A 358 5.42 -16.10 0.64
N ALA A 359 5.20 -14.92 0.07
CA ALA A 359 5.98 -13.75 0.45
C ALA A 359 5.45 -13.19 1.78
N PRO A 360 6.32 -12.92 2.77
CA PRO A 360 5.92 -12.12 3.91
C PRO A 360 5.58 -10.71 3.42
N VAL A 361 4.53 -10.11 3.99
CA VAL A 361 4.13 -8.75 3.61
C VAL A 361 5.22 -7.73 3.96
N TYR A 362 5.90 -7.92 5.08
CA TYR A 362 6.92 -7.03 5.63
C TYR A 362 8.15 -7.82 6.08
N TYR A 363 9.34 -7.32 5.77
CA TYR A 363 10.61 -7.94 6.15
C TYR A 363 11.69 -6.87 6.46
N PRO A 364 12.62 -7.11 7.41
CA PRO A 364 12.62 -8.21 8.39
C PRO A 364 11.42 -8.15 9.33
N ALA A 365 11.06 -9.25 9.98
CA ALA A 365 10.00 -9.20 10.98
C ALA A 365 10.43 -8.36 12.19
N GLN A 366 9.50 -7.59 12.75
CA GLN A 366 9.77 -6.77 13.93
C GLN A 366 9.52 -7.60 15.21
N PRO A 367 10.44 -7.59 16.19
CA PRO A 367 10.22 -8.26 17.47
C PRO A 367 9.17 -7.53 18.32
N ASP A 368 8.60 -8.21 19.32
CA ASP A 368 7.60 -7.69 20.27
C ASP A 368 6.28 -7.20 19.65
N VAL A 369 5.99 -7.60 18.41
CA VAL A 369 4.77 -7.25 17.68
C VAL A 369 4.02 -8.54 17.34
N PHE A 370 2.74 -8.62 17.72
CA PHE A 370 1.89 -9.77 17.42
C PHE A 370 1.61 -9.89 15.91
N CYS A 371 1.26 -11.08 15.43
CA CYS A 371 1.05 -11.32 14.01
C CYS A 371 -0.21 -10.59 13.48
N TYR A 372 -0.06 -9.79 12.40
CA TYR A 372 -1.15 -9.28 11.56
C TYR A 372 -0.65 -8.81 10.18
N HIS A 373 0.08 -7.70 10.11
CA HIS A 373 0.89 -7.36 8.92
C HIS A 373 2.31 -7.86 9.08
N ASN A 374 2.88 -7.64 10.26
CA ASN A 374 4.14 -8.26 10.64
C ASN A 374 3.92 -9.76 10.80
N ARG A 375 4.89 -10.57 10.35
CA ARG A 375 4.83 -12.04 10.39
C ARG A 375 3.61 -12.64 9.68
N ALA A 376 3.13 -12.02 8.61
CA ALA A 376 1.98 -12.52 7.85
C ALA A 376 2.23 -12.65 6.35
N ILE A 377 1.55 -13.62 5.74
CA ILE A 377 1.30 -13.72 4.31
C ILE A 377 -0.12 -13.21 4.05
N TRP A 378 -0.27 -12.34 3.06
CA TRP A 378 -1.57 -11.88 2.59
C TRP A 378 -1.75 -12.30 1.13
N PRO A 379 -2.73 -13.14 0.79
CA PRO A 379 -2.86 -13.70 -0.56
C PRO A 379 -2.89 -12.64 -1.66
N PHE A 380 -3.48 -11.47 -1.41
CA PHE A 380 -3.48 -10.42 -2.44
C PHE A 380 -2.10 -9.80 -2.68
N VAL A 381 -1.23 -9.71 -1.67
CA VAL A 381 0.15 -9.25 -1.84
C VAL A 381 0.93 -10.27 -2.66
N THR A 382 0.74 -11.57 -2.38
CA THR A 382 1.26 -12.66 -3.20
C THR A 382 0.74 -12.58 -4.65
N ALA A 383 -0.52 -12.19 -4.86
CA ALA A 383 -1.04 -12.00 -6.21
C ALA A 383 -0.41 -10.80 -6.94
N TYR A 384 -0.12 -9.70 -6.24
CA TYR A 384 0.62 -8.58 -6.80
C TYR A 384 2.06 -8.97 -7.18
N GLU A 385 2.73 -9.75 -6.35
CA GLU A 385 4.03 -10.33 -6.66
C GLU A 385 3.96 -11.20 -7.91
N LEU A 386 2.97 -12.11 -7.98
CA LEU A 386 2.77 -12.99 -9.14
C LEU A 386 2.61 -12.20 -10.43
N LEU A 387 1.79 -11.13 -10.43
CA LEU A 387 1.64 -10.26 -11.60
C LEU A 387 2.93 -9.51 -11.94
N ALA A 388 3.66 -9.00 -10.94
CA ALA A 388 4.95 -8.35 -11.15
C ALA A 388 6.00 -9.31 -11.74
N ALA A 389 6.00 -10.56 -11.28
CA ALA A 389 6.89 -11.60 -11.75
C ALA A 389 6.58 -12.02 -13.19
N VAL A 390 5.31 -12.04 -13.59
CA VAL A 390 4.90 -12.26 -14.99
C VAL A 390 5.46 -11.18 -15.92
N GLU A 391 5.45 -9.90 -15.52
CA GLU A 391 5.96 -8.79 -16.36
C GLU A 391 7.46 -8.92 -16.69
N VAL A 392 8.22 -9.64 -15.85
CA VAL A 392 9.66 -9.83 -16.02
C VAL A 392 10.09 -11.28 -16.15
N GLU A 393 9.12 -12.18 -16.33
CA GLU A 393 9.31 -13.62 -16.57
C GLU A 393 10.17 -14.27 -15.47
N ALA A 394 9.96 -13.90 -14.20
CA ALA A 394 10.68 -14.43 -13.05
C ALA A 394 10.05 -15.76 -12.60
N VAL A 395 10.49 -16.88 -13.19
CA VAL A 395 9.84 -18.19 -13.06
C VAL A 395 9.72 -18.65 -11.60
N ALA A 396 10.81 -18.59 -10.83
CA ALA A 396 10.81 -19.05 -9.44
C ALA A 396 9.81 -18.29 -8.54
N ALA A 397 9.66 -16.98 -8.74
CA ALA A 397 8.70 -16.16 -8.00
C ALA A 397 7.25 -16.50 -8.39
N ILE A 398 6.99 -16.75 -9.69
CA ILE A 398 5.66 -17.14 -10.18
C ILE A 398 5.24 -18.50 -9.58
N ASP A 399 6.13 -19.49 -9.63
CA ASP A 399 5.84 -20.83 -9.13
C ASP A 399 5.56 -20.82 -7.62
N HIS A 400 6.36 -20.06 -6.86
CA HIS A 400 6.17 -19.90 -5.42
C HIS A 400 4.86 -19.18 -5.06
N ALA A 401 4.57 -18.07 -5.74
CA ALA A 401 3.35 -17.30 -5.52
C ALA A 401 2.09 -18.09 -5.93
N PHE A 402 2.15 -18.86 -7.03
CA PHE A 402 1.08 -19.75 -7.46
C PHE A 402 0.76 -20.80 -6.37
N GLU A 403 1.78 -21.49 -5.84
CA GLU A 403 1.59 -22.49 -4.78
C GLU A 403 1.04 -21.87 -3.49
N SER A 404 1.51 -20.68 -3.13
CA SER A 404 1.02 -19.94 -1.97
C SER A 404 -0.48 -19.64 -2.08
N LEU A 405 -0.92 -19.11 -3.23
CA LEU A 405 -2.33 -18.81 -3.51
C LEU A 405 -3.21 -20.06 -3.52
N VAL A 406 -2.76 -21.13 -4.19
CA VAL A 406 -3.48 -22.41 -4.23
C VAL A 406 -3.59 -23.02 -2.84
N ARG A 407 -2.49 -23.06 -2.07
CA ARG A 407 -2.47 -23.57 -0.69
C ARG A 407 -3.44 -22.79 0.20
N ALA A 408 -3.40 -21.45 0.16
CA ALA A 408 -4.26 -20.62 0.98
C ALA A 408 -5.75 -20.85 0.69
N ALA A 409 -6.13 -20.86 -0.59
CA ALA A 409 -7.52 -21.09 -0.99
C ALA A 409 -7.99 -22.52 -0.66
N ALA A 410 -7.14 -23.53 -0.87
CA ALA A 410 -7.48 -24.93 -0.67
C ALA A 410 -7.63 -25.30 0.81
N LEU A 411 -6.68 -24.92 1.66
CA LEU A 411 -6.72 -25.31 3.07
C LEU A 411 -7.85 -24.64 3.83
N ASN A 412 -8.21 -23.41 3.45
CA ASN A 412 -9.25 -22.65 4.13
C ASN A 412 -10.64 -22.81 3.52
N LEU A 413 -10.76 -23.39 2.32
CA LEU A 413 -12.00 -23.45 1.55
C LEU A 413 -12.68 -22.08 1.36
N ASP A 414 -11.89 -21.00 1.41
CA ASP A 414 -12.29 -19.62 1.14
C ASP A 414 -11.06 -18.80 0.70
N ASN A 415 -11.30 -17.64 0.08
CA ASN A 415 -10.27 -16.63 -0.17
C ASN A 415 -10.05 -15.75 1.08
N VAL A 416 -9.28 -16.30 2.03
CA VAL A 416 -9.01 -15.68 3.34
C VAL A 416 -8.18 -14.40 3.25
N GLU A 417 -8.36 -13.52 4.23
CA GLU A 417 -7.66 -12.24 4.32
C GLU A 417 -6.14 -12.39 4.49
N ASN A 418 -5.70 -13.22 5.44
CA ASN A 418 -4.29 -13.34 5.83
C ASN A 418 -3.98 -14.66 6.58
N GLN A 419 -2.69 -14.98 6.64
CA GLN A 419 -2.13 -16.17 7.28
C GLN A 419 -0.85 -15.80 8.04
N GLU A 420 -0.52 -16.54 9.09
CA GLU A 420 0.80 -16.48 9.75
C GLU A 420 1.87 -16.95 8.75
N TRP A 421 2.96 -16.18 8.63
CA TRP A 421 3.98 -16.30 7.58
C TRP A 421 4.66 -17.67 7.47
N LEU A 422 5.03 -18.34 8.58
CA LEU A 422 5.80 -19.59 8.51
C LEU A 422 4.90 -20.80 8.30
N THR A 423 3.80 -20.88 9.04
CA THR A 423 2.89 -22.03 9.08
C THR A 423 1.81 -21.97 8.00
N GLY A 424 1.51 -20.77 7.47
CA GLY A 424 0.42 -20.56 6.52
C GLY A 424 -0.97 -20.76 7.14
N ARG A 425 -1.10 -20.69 8.47
CA ARG A 425 -2.37 -20.87 9.18
C ARG A 425 -3.05 -19.52 9.41
N THR A 426 -4.39 -19.51 9.40
CA THR A 426 -5.19 -18.32 9.77
C THR A 426 -5.20 -18.03 11.27
N TRP A 427 -4.58 -18.92 12.06
CA TRP A 427 -4.21 -18.73 13.46
C TRP A 427 -3.08 -19.70 13.86
N PHE A 428 -1.97 -19.17 14.36
CA PHE A 428 -0.86 -19.88 14.99
C PHE A 428 -0.19 -18.98 16.02
N ASP A 429 0.16 -19.55 17.18
CA ASP A 429 0.79 -18.85 18.30
C ASP A 429 0.00 -17.60 18.75
N ASP A 430 0.37 -16.41 18.26
CA ASP A 430 -0.23 -15.13 18.62
C ASP A 430 -0.95 -14.40 17.47
N GLY A 431 -1.19 -15.05 16.32
CA GLY A 431 -2.04 -14.48 15.29
C GLY A 431 -2.13 -15.24 13.96
N PRO A 432 -2.61 -14.60 12.87
CA PRO A 432 -3.00 -13.19 12.80
C PRO A 432 -4.07 -12.80 13.82
N CYS A 433 -4.03 -11.60 14.40
CA CYS A 433 -5.03 -11.20 15.41
C CYS A 433 -6.46 -11.16 14.86
N ILE A 434 -6.61 -10.85 13.57
CA ILE A 434 -7.87 -10.88 12.81
C ILE A 434 -7.60 -11.35 11.38
N SER A 435 -8.54 -12.12 10.85
CA SER A 435 -8.59 -12.59 9.46
C SER A 435 -10.06 -12.77 9.10
N SER A 436 -10.47 -12.47 7.88
CA SER A 436 -11.82 -12.71 7.35
C SER A 436 -11.81 -13.96 6.46
N ALA A 437 -12.80 -14.85 6.63
CA ALA A 437 -12.98 -16.05 5.81
C ALA A 437 -12.96 -15.75 4.31
N ARG A 438 -13.75 -14.75 3.88
CA ARG A 438 -13.67 -14.16 2.54
C ARG A 438 -13.32 -12.68 2.63
N GLN A 439 -12.32 -12.25 1.86
CA GLN A 439 -11.92 -10.85 1.78
C GLN A 439 -11.63 -10.47 0.32
N LEU A 440 -12.08 -9.28 -0.08
CA LEU A 440 -12.18 -8.84 -1.47
C LEU A 440 -10.83 -8.77 -2.19
N TRP A 441 -9.76 -8.38 -1.50
CA TRP A 441 -8.41 -8.41 -2.05
C TRP A 441 -7.99 -9.83 -2.44
N SER A 442 -8.14 -10.81 -1.54
CA SER A 442 -7.75 -12.20 -1.80
C SER A 442 -8.62 -12.87 -2.86
N VAL A 443 -9.90 -12.50 -2.92
CA VAL A 443 -10.81 -12.89 -4.01
C VAL A 443 -10.28 -12.34 -5.34
N GLY A 444 -10.02 -11.03 -5.41
CA GLY A 444 -9.44 -10.39 -6.58
C GLY A 444 -8.10 -11.03 -6.99
N GLY A 445 -7.25 -11.34 -6.01
CA GLY A 445 -5.94 -11.96 -6.24
C GLY A 445 -6.03 -13.34 -6.91
N TYR A 446 -6.94 -14.20 -6.46
CA TYR A 446 -7.12 -15.52 -7.08
C TYR A 446 -7.74 -15.40 -8.48
N LEU A 447 -8.71 -14.49 -8.66
CA LEU A 447 -9.27 -14.18 -9.99
C LEU A 447 -8.18 -13.66 -10.94
N GLY A 448 -7.30 -12.77 -10.49
CA GLY A 448 -6.20 -12.22 -11.26
C GLY A 448 -5.14 -13.24 -11.63
N MET A 449 -4.78 -14.15 -10.71
CA MET A 449 -3.90 -15.27 -11.00
C MET A 449 -4.44 -16.11 -12.18
N VAL A 450 -5.72 -16.46 -12.15
CA VAL A 450 -6.32 -17.28 -13.20
C VAL A 450 -6.49 -16.47 -14.50
N THR A 451 -7.21 -15.36 -14.44
CA THR A 451 -7.63 -14.63 -15.65
C THR A 451 -6.49 -13.88 -16.33
N THR A 452 -5.65 -13.18 -15.55
CA THR A 452 -4.61 -12.29 -16.06
C THR A 452 -3.28 -13.00 -16.24
N ALA A 453 -2.81 -13.77 -15.26
CA ALA A 453 -1.49 -14.41 -15.34
C ALA A 453 -1.50 -15.69 -16.18
N ILE A 454 -2.39 -16.65 -15.84
CA ILE A 454 -2.42 -17.97 -16.48
C ILE A 454 -3.08 -17.92 -17.85
N PHE A 455 -4.28 -17.34 -17.94
CA PHE A 455 -5.00 -17.23 -19.22
C PHE A 455 -4.61 -15.98 -20.03
N GLY A 456 -3.88 -15.04 -19.43
CA GLY A 456 -3.29 -13.94 -20.18
C GLY A 456 -4.25 -12.85 -20.64
N TYR A 457 -5.48 -12.80 -20.13
CA TYR A 457 -6.48 -11.85 -20.60
C TYR A 457 -6.18 -10.44 -20.08
N ARG A 458 -5.89 -9.51 -21.00
CA ARG A 458 -5.54 -8.11 -20.68
C ARG A 458 -6.47 -7.15 -21.44
N PRO A 459 -7.57 -6.69 -20.82
CA PRO A 459 -8.48 -5.71 -21.42
C PRO A 459 -7.79 -4.39 -21.80
N ALA A 460 -8.35 -3.69 -22.78
CA ALA A 460 -7.97 -2.36 -23.22
C ALA A 460 -9.19 -1.61 -23.77
N ALA A 461 -9.08 -0.29 -23.90
CA ALA A 461 -10.21 0.57 -24.27
C ALA A 461 -10.88 0.22 -25.62
N GLU A 462 -10.14 -0.38 -26.56
CA GLU A 462 -10.61 -0.69 -27.93
C GLU A 462 -10.49 -2.20 -28.27
N GLY A 463 -10.31 -3.05 -27.25
CA GLY A 463 -10.13 -4.48 -27.43
C GLY A 463 -9.37 -5.14 -26.30
N PHE A 464 -8.62 -6.21 -26.56
CA PHE A 464 -7.82 -6.89 -25.53
C PHE A 464 -6.53 -7.48 -26.09
N ARG A 465 -5.57 -7.77 -25.20
CA ARG A 465 -4.38 -8.57 -25.50
C ARG A 465 -4.47 -9.93 -24.81
N ILE A 466 -3.79 -10.91 -25.38
CA ILE A 466 -3.65 -12.27 -24.83
C ILE A 466 -2.16 -12.53 -24.64
N ALA A 467 -1.73 -12.57 -23.39
CA ALA A 467 -0.33 -12.77 -22.99
C ALA A 467 -0.25 -13.70 -21.77
N PRO A 468 -0.59 -15.00 -21.92
CA PRO A 468 -0.49 -15.96 -20.82
C PRO A 468 0.97 -16.26 -20.52
N PHE A 469 1.27 -16.53 -19.25
CA PHE A 469 2.59 -16.98 -18.85
C PHE A 469 2.50 -18.36 -18.22
N LEU A 470 3.14 -19.34 -18.88
CA LEU A 470 3.04 -20.76 -18.52
C LEU A 470 4.42 -21.30 -18.13
N THR A 471 4.66 -21.45 -16.85
CA THR A 471 5.85 -22.16 -16.33
C THR A 471 5.69 -23.68 -16.49
N ALA A 472 6.79 -24.43 -16.43
CA ALA A 472 6.74 -25.89 -16.38
C ALA A 472 5.92 -26.39 -15.17
N HIS A 473 6.07 -25.73 -14.02
CA HIS A 473 5.35 -26.07 -12.79
C HIS A 473 3.85 -25.81 -12.92
N VAL A 474 3.44 -24.62 -13.38
CA VAL A 474 2.01 -24.31 -13.59
C VAL A 474 1.39 -25.23 -14.64
N ARG A 475 2.12 -25.54 -15.73
CA ARG A 475 1.67 -26.53 -16.73
C ARG A 475 1.36 -27.89 -16.11
N ASP A 476 2.20 -28.35 -15.18
CA ASP A 476 1.99 -29.62 -14.50
C ASP A 476 0.77 -29.57 -13.58
N ARG A 477 0.55 -28.45 -12.89
CA ARG A 477 -0.61 -28.21 -12.02
C ARG A 477 -1.93 -28.11 -12.78
N LEU A 478 -1.93 -27.65 -14.02
CA LEU A 478 -3.14 -27.63 -14.87
C LEU A 478 -3.54 -29.02 -15.39
N GLY A 479 -2.66 -30.02 -15.30
CA GLY A 479 -2.97 -31.43 -15.58
C GLY A 479 -2.88 -31.81 -17.06
N ASP A 480 -4.01 -31.76 -17.76
CA ASP A 480 -4.23 -32.31 -19.11
C ASP A 480 -3.41 -31.57 -20.20
N ASP A 481 -3.66 -31.85 -21.47
CA ASP A 481 -3.04 -31.15 -22.62
C ASP A 481 -3.81 -29.89 -23.04
N ARG A 482 -4.91 -29.56 -22.35
CA ARG A 482 -5.73 -28.38 -22.62
C ARG A 482 -6.32 -27.80 -21.33
N ALA A 483 -6.30 -26.48 -21.22
CA ALA A 483 -6.99 -25.73 -20.17
C ALA A 483 -7.86 -24.65 -20.80
N GLU A 484 -9.11 -24.50 -20.36
CA GLU A 484 -10.06 -23.56 -20.95
C GLU A 484 -10.67 -22.64 -19.90
N LEU A 485 -10.87 -21.37 -20.25
CA LEU A 485 -11.62 -20.37 -19.49
C LEU A 485 -12.81 -19.94 -20.33
N HIS A 486 -14.02 -20.12 -19.79
CA HIS A 486 -15.30 -19.83 -20.45
C HIS A 486 -16.06 -18.75 -19.70
N GLY A 487 -17.03 -18.14 -20.38
CA GLY A 487 -18.01 -17.24 -19.74
C GLY A 487 -17.49 -15.82 -19.46
N LEU A 488 -16.34 -15.44 -20.01
CA LEU A 488 -15.89 -14.04 -19.96
C LEU A 488 -16.71 -13.17 -20.93
N VAL A 489 -16.92 -11.92 -20.54
CA VAL A 489 -17.62 -10.90 -21.34
C VAL A 489 -16.68 -9.72 -21.55
N HIS A 490 -16.40 -9.39 -22.81
CA HIS A 490 -15.64 -8.20 -23.21
C HIS A 490 -16.53 -7.33 -24.09
N HIS A 491 -16.81 -6.10 -23.64
CA HIS A 491 -17.62 -5.13 -24.40
C HIS A 491 -18.93 -5.72 -24.97
N GLY A 492 -19.65 -6.46 -24.11
CA GLY A 492 -20.93 -7.11 -24.44
C GLY A 492 -20.83 -8.43 -25.23
N ARG A 493 -19.62 -8.86 -25.60
CA ARG A 493 -19.37 -10.07 -26.40
C ARG A 493 -18.77 -11.17 -25.52
N ARG A 494 -19.24 -12.40 -25.71
CA ARG A 494 -18.72 -13.54 -24.97
C ARG A 494 -17.47 -14.08 -25.64
N PHE A 495 -16.55 -14.57 -24.84
CA PHE A 495 -15.42 -15.32 -25.36
C PHE A 495 -14.93 -16.39 -24.38
N ALA A 496 -14.25 -17.37 -24.97
CA ALA A 496 -13.52 -18.40 -24.24
C ALA A 496 -12.04 -18.38 -24.67
N ILE A 497 -11.14 -18.64 -23.73
CA ILE A 497 -9.70 -18.80 -23.98
C ILE A 497 -9.35 -20.26 -23.76
N ALA A 498 -8.73 -20.90 -24.75
CA ALA A 498 -8.19 -22.24 -24.67
C ALA A 498 -6.67 -22.20 -24.77
N LEU A 499 -6.00 -22.75 -23.76
CA LEU A 499 -4.56 -22.96 -23.71
C LEU A 499 -4.28 -24.40 -24.18
N ASN A 500 -3.58 -24.55 -25.30
CA ASN A 500 -3.07 -25.84 -25.76
C ASN A 500 -1.74 -26.12 -25.04
N LEU A 501 -1.80 -26.90 -23.96
CA LEU A 501 -0.69 -27.11 -23.05
C LEU A 501 0.37 -28.04 -23.68
N PRO A 502 1.65 -27.64 -23.73
CA PRO A 502 2.71 -28.46 -24.31
C PRO A 502 2.99 -29.71 -23.47
N PRO A 503 3.77 -30.68 -23.98
CA PRO A 503 4.27 -31.79 -23.17
C PRO A 503 4.99 -31.29 -21.91
N ARG A 504 4.96 -32.10 -20.84
CA ARG A 504 5.66 -31.76 -19.59
C ARG A 504 7.16 -31.64 -19.86
N ALA A 505 7.77 -30.63 -19.25
CA ALA A 505 9.21 -30.40 -19.32
C ALA A 505 9.82 -30.64 -17.93
N ALA A 506 11.02 -31.19 -17.89
CA ALA A 506 11.77 -31.35 -16.65
C ALA A 506 12.62 -30.10 -16.38
N GLY A 507 12.62 -29.63 -15.13
CA GLY A 507 13.40 -28.48 -14.69
C GLY A 507 12.60 -27.17 -14.62
N GLN A 508 13.27 -26.12 -14.14
CA GLN A 508 12.68 -24.79 -13.98
C GLN A 508 12.74 -23.99 -15.29
N GLY A 509 11.63 -23.39 -15.68
CA GLY A 509 11.53 -22.59 -16.89
C GLY A 509 10.07 -22.34 -17.30
N HIS A 510 9.89 -21.74 -18.47
CA HIS A 510 8.57 -21.41 -19.02
C HIS A 510 8.46 -21.77 -20.50
N PHE A 511 7.24 -21.85 -21.03
CA PHE A 511 7.00 -22.11 -22.44
C PHE A 511 6.76 -20.80 -23.20
N ALA A 512 7.47 -20.60 -24.31
CA ALA A 512 7.30 -19.43 -25.15
C ALA A 512 5.87 -19.37 -25.74
N LEU A 513 5.27 -18.19 -25.82
CA LEU A 513 4.04 -18.00 -26.58
C LEU A 513 4.34 -18.12 -28.08
N ARG A 514 3.75 -19.09 -28.77
CA ARG A 514 3.99 -19.33 -30.21
C ARG A 514 2.93 -18.69 -31.09
N GLU A 515 1.66 -18.87 -30.76
CA GLU A 515 0.55 -18.40 -31.58
C GLU A 515 -0.70 -18.13 -30.76
N VAL A 516 -1.42 -17.06 -31.11
CA VAL A 516 -2.78 -16.78 -30.63
C VAL A 516 -3.70 -16.70 -31.84
N ARG A 517 -4.85 -17.37 -31.78
CA ARG A 517 -5.88 -17.33 -32.83
C ARG A 517 -7.21 -16.83 -32.25
N LEU A 518 -7.82 -15.85 -32.90
CA LEU A 518 -9.21 -15.45 -32.67
C LEU A 518 -10.09 -16.11 -33.73
N ASN A 519 -11.05 -16.92 -33.32
CA ASN A 519 -12.02 -17.56 -34.21
C ASN A 519 -11.36 -18.34 -35.37
N GLY A 520 -10.23 -18.99 -35.07
CA GLY A 520 -9.40 -19.75 -36.03
C GLY A 520 -8.38 -18.90 -36.83
N ALA A 521 -8.49 -17.58 -36.83
CA ALA A 521 -7.57 -16.69 -37.53
C ALA A 521 -6.43 -16.23 -36.61
N PRO A 522 -5.16 -16.24 -37.04
CA PRO A 522 -4.05 -15.77 -36.22
C PRO A 522 -4.15 -14.27 -35.94
N VAL A 523 -3.83 -13.89 -34.70
CA VAL A 523 -3.81 -12.49 -34.24
C VAL A 523 -2.51 -12.20 -33.48
N THR A 524 -2.05 -10.96 -33.55
CA THR A 524 -0.85 -10.50 -32.84
C THR A 524 -1.12 -9.14 -32.21
N GLY A 525 -0.63 -8.92 -30.99
CA GLY A 525 -0.81 -7.65 -30.29
C GLY A 525 -2.25 -7.42 -29.81
N LEU A 526 -2.78 -6.23 -30.04
CA LEU A 526 -4.15 -5.86 -29.64
C LEU A 526 -5.17 -6.49 -30.59
N VAL A 527 -6.08 -7.29 -30.03
CA VAL A 527 -7.27 -7.80 -30.69
C VAL A 527 -8.36 -6.73 -30.60
N ALA A 528 -8.59 -6.02 -31.70
CA ALA A 528 -9.56 -4.93 -31.74
C ALA A 528 -11.01 -5.43 -31.67
N ASP A 529 -11.89 -4.65 -31.03
CA ASP A 529 -13.33 -4.96 -30.90
C ASP A 529 -14.03 -5.24 -32.23
N ALA A 530 -13.58 -4.59 -33.30
CA ALA A 530 -14.14 -4.75 -34.64
C ALA A 530 -14.00 -6.17 -35.20
N LEU A 531 -13.10 -6.98 -34.66
CA LEU A 531 -12.89 -8.38 -35.06
C LEU A 531 -13.81 -9.36 -34.32
N LEU A 532 -14.48 -8.89 -33.27
CA LEU A 532 -15.23 -9.75 -32.36
C LEU A 532 -16.66 -10.01 -32.87
N ARG A 533 -17.06 -11.28 -32.77
CA ARG A 533 -18.43 -11.78 -32.97
C ARG A 533 -19.18 -11.76 -31.63
N ASP A 534 -20.44 -12.17 -31.61
CA ASP A 534 -21.20 -12.30 -30.36
C ASP A 534 -20.58 -13.35 -29.41
N ASP A 535 -20.07 -14.44 -30.00
CA ASP A 535 -19.31 -15.50 -29.33
C ASP A 535 -17.97 -15.70 -30.01
N ASN A 536 -16.90 -15.73 -29.22
CA ASN A 536 -15.52 -15.83 -29.72
C ASN A 536 -14.75 -16.95 -29.04
N THR A 537 -13.83 -17.56 -29.78
CA THR A 537 -12.84 -18.49 -29.24
C THR A 537 -11.44 -17.94 -29.47
N VAL A 538 -10.65 -17.89 -28.40
CA VAL A 538 -9.23 -17.58 -28.44
C VAL A 538 -8.46 -18.86 -28.19
N ASP A 539 -7.74 -19.37 -29.18
CA ASP A 539 -6.86 -20.52 -29.02
C ASP A 539 -5.41 -20.05 -28.91
N VAL A 540 -4.75 -20.43 -27.81
CA VAL A 540 -3.36 -20.10 -27.50
C VAL A 540 -2.52 -21.37 -27.62
N THR A 541 -1.42 -21.29 -28.36
CA THR A 541 -0.46 -22.38 -28.48
C THR A 541 0.92 -21.95 -28.03
N PHE A 542 1.52 -22.76 -27.17
CA PHE A 542 2.89 -22.56 -26.70
C PHE A 542 3.92 -23.26 -27.60
N GLY A 543 5.13 -22.74 -27.57
CA GLY A 543 6.30 -23.22 -28.31
C GLY A 543 7.29 -23.93 -27.40
N ASP A 544 8.57 -23.67 -27.66
CA ASP A 544 9.67 -24.34 -26.98
C ASP A 544 9.74 -23.96 -25.49
N PHE A 545 10.26 -24.90 -24.71
CA PHE A 545 10.61 -24.68 -23.32
C PHE A 545 11.88 -23.81 -23.22
N ILE A 546 11.80 -22.74 -22.44
CA ILE A 546 12.88 -21.83 -22.13
C ILE A 546 13.29 -22.06 -20.67
N PRO A 547 14.48 -22.61 -20.39
CA PRO A 547 14.95 -22.78 -19.02
C PRO A 547 15.18 -21.43 -18.35
N ASP A 548 14.93 -21.36 -17.04
CA ASP A 548 15.29 -20.21 -16.18
C ASP A 548 16.00 -20.75 -14.95
N ASP A 549 17.23 -20.30 -14.74
CA ASP A 549 18.13 -20.64 -13.65
C ASP A 549 18.13 -19.59 -12.52
N ALA A 550 17.32 -18.54 -12.63
CA ALA A 550 17.15 -17.56 -11.56
C ALA A 550 16.51 -18.20 -10.31
N GLY A 551 17.09 -17.92 -9.16
CA GLY A 551 16.60 -18.39 -7.87
C GLY A 551 15.64 -17.42 -7.17
N LEU A 552 15.03 -17.93 -6.11
CA LEU A 552 14.29 -17.17 -5.10
C LEU A 552 15.09 -17.13 -3.80
N SER A 553 15.08 -16.03 -3.07
CA SER A 553 15.74 -15.94 -1.77
C SER A 553 14.83 -16.48 -0.67
N LEU A 554 14.98 -17.75 -0.29
CA LEU A 554 14.25 -18.33 0.85
C LEU A 554 14.96 -18.05 2.17
N ILE A 555 14.20 -17.68 3.21
CA ILE A 555 14.73 -17.58 4.57
C ILE A 555 15.20 -18.96 5.07
N PRO A 556 16.14 -19.01 6.03
CA PRO A 556 16.50 -20.28 6.67
C PRO A 556 15.32 -20.83 7.49
N VAL A 557 15.31 -22.14 7.72
CA VAL A 557 14.36 -22.78 8.63
C VAL A 557 14.67 -22.35 10.05
N VAL A 558 13.75 -21.60 10.66
CA VAL A 558 13.76 -21.19 12.07
C VAL A 558 12.65 -21.89 12.86
N GLU A 559 12.64 -21.77 14.19
CA GLU A 559 11.53 -22.24 15.04
C GLU A 559 10.22 -21.51 14.67
N ALA A 560 9.13 -22.24 14.45
CA ALA A 560 7.84 -21.68 14.02
C ALA A 560 7.31 -20.61 15.00
N ALA A 561 7.54 -20.81 16.30
CA ALA A 561 7.10 -19.90 17.37
C ALA A 561 8.19 -18.89 17.80
N THR A 562 9.14 -18.57 16.91
CA THR A 562 10.18 -17.58 17.22
C THR A 562 9.70 -16.14 17.05
N HIS A 563 10.19 -15.24 17.91
CA HIS A 563 9.77 -13.84 17.99
C HIS A 563 10.93 -12.84 17.85
N ASP A 564 12.16 -13.34 17.77
CA ASP A 564 13.36 -12.50 17.72
C ASP A 564 14.59 -13.24 17.16
N ASP A 565 14.40 -14.25 16.31
CA ASP A 565 15.51 -14.96 15.66
C ASP A 565 16.25 -14.01 14.69
N PRO A 566 17.54 -13.70 14.92
CA PRO A 566 18.27 -12.72 14.13
C PRO A 566 18.32 -12.98 12.63
N HIS A 567 18.10 -14.22 12.18
CA HIS A 567 18.08 -14.57 10.76
C HIS A 567 16.85 -14.03 10.01
N VAL A 568 15.75 -13.78 10.70
CA VAL A 568 14.48 -13.34 10.07
C VAL A 568 13.82 -12.14 10.76
N PHE A 569 14.33 -11.74 11.92
CA PHE A 569 13.90 -10.55 12.65
C PHE A 569 14.95 -9.43 12.56
N SER A 570 14.47 -8.19 12.66
CA SER A 570 15.32 -7.03 12.94
C SER A 570 15.77 -7.01 14.40
N PRO A 571 16.87 -6.31 14.73
CA PRO A 571 17.09 -5.85 16.09
C PRO A 571 15.94 -4.94 16.56
N ARG A 572 15.80 -4.79 17.87
CA ARG A 572 15.00 -3.71 18.46
C ARG A 572 15.70 -2.37 18.24
N GLU A 573 14.93 -1.29 18.17
CA GLU A 573 15.47 0.05 17.98
C GLU A 573 16.40 0.43 19.14
N PRO A 574 17.56 1.05 18.87
CA PRO A 574 18.40 1.62 19.91
C PRO A 574 17.66 2.69 20.72
N ARG A 575 18.09 2.91 21.96
CA ARG A 575 17.63 4.02 22.79
C ARG A 575 18.77 4.99 23.04
N ILE A 576 18.64 6.23 22.58
CA ILE A 576 19.54 7.31 22.98
C ILE A 576 19.24 7.64 24.44
N THR A 577 20.25 7.55 25.30
CA THR A 577 20.11 7.74 26.75
C THR A 577 20.47 9.15 27.16
N ASP A 578 21.48 9.76 26.52
CA ASP A 578 21.94 11.10 26.87
C ASP A 578 22.74 11.77 25.73
N LEU A 579 22.66 13.10 25.67
CA LEU A 579 23.47 13.98 24.84
C LEU A 579 24.25 14.95 25.72
N VAL A 580 25.56 14.72 25.87
CA VAL A 580 26.39 15.56 26.74
C VAL A 580 27.24 16.51 25.91
N VAL A 581 27.20 17.80 26.22
CA VAL A 581 28.06 18.79 25.59
C VAL A 581 29.35 18.95 26.40
N GLU A 582 30.48 18.53 25.84
CA GLU A 582 31.82 18.56 26.45
C GLU A 582 32.77 19.27 25.49
N ASP A 583 33.46 20.31 25.95
CA ASP A 583 34.39 21.12 25.14
C ASP A 583 33.80 21.60 23.80
N GLY A 584 32.50 21.94 23.80
CA GLY A 584 31.78 22.40 22.62
C GLY A 584 31.46 21.30 21.59
N ARG A 585 31.62 20.02 21.95
CA ARG A 585 31.26 18.85 21.13
C ARG A 585 30.21 18.01 21.83
N VAL A 586 29.55 17.13 21.08
CA VAL A 586 28.49 16.27 21.63
C VAL A 586 29.04 14.85 21.83
N ARG A 587 28.91 14.32 23.04
CA ARG A 587 29.03 12.90 23.33
C ARG A 587 27.64 12.29 23.37
N LEU A 588 27.37 11.40 22.41
CA LEU A 588 26.13 10.65 22.28
C LEU A 588 26.27 9.32 23.03
N ASN A 589 25.39 9.07 24.00
CA ASN A 589 25.29 7.79 24.68
C ASN A 589 23.97 7.11 24.27
N PHE A 590 24.05 5.82 23.99
CA PHE A 590 22.88 5.04 23.63
C PHE A 590 23.02 3.61 24.15
N GLU A 591 21.95 2.82 23.98
CA GLU A 591 21.91 1.41 24.32
C GLU A 591 21.37 0.61 23.13
N GLY A 592 22.00 -0.54 22.86
CA GLY A 592 21.45 -1.58 21.99
C GLY A 592 20.61 -2.58 22.78
N GLN A 593 19.67 -3.23 22.10
CA GLN A 593 18.72 -4.15 22.71
C GLN A 593 18.82 -5.53 22.03
N PRO A 594 19.53 -6.51 22.66
CA PRO A 594 19.68 -7.84 22.08
C PRO A 594 18.36 -8.64 22.10
N PRO A 595 18.31 -9.82 21.43
CA PRO A 595 17.17 -10.74 21.51
C PRO A 595 16.80 -11.10 22.96
N ARG A 596 15.50 -11.08 23.28
CA ARG A 596 14.96 -11.45 24.59
C ARG A 596 14.96 -12.96 24.82
N SER A 597 14.99 -13.76 23.75
CA SER A 597 15.19 -15.21 23.82
C SER A 597 16.57 -15.62 24.37
N GLY A 598 17.51 -14.69 24.51
CA GLY A 598 18.88 -14.97 24.95
C GLY A 598 19.80 -15.45 23.83
N ARG A 599 19.32 -15.50 22.58
CA ARG A 599 20.15 -15.69 21.38
C ARG A 599 21.22 -14.61 21.32
N ARG A 600 22.47 -15.02 21.05
CA ARG A 600 23.63 -14.11 20.99
C ARG A 600 23.96 -13.79 19.56
N GLU A 601 23.82 -12.51 19.21
CA GLU A 601 24.17 -11.94 17.91
C GLU A 601 24.74 -10.55 18.19
N ALA A 602 25.88 -10.21 17.58
CA ALA A 602 26.51 -8.91 17.78
C ALA A 602 25.69 -7.80 17.11
N LEU A 603 25.68 -6.62 17.73
CA LEU A 603 25.03 -5.43 17.19
C LEU A 603 26.08 -4.44 16.71
N LEU A 604 25.88 -3.95 15.50
CA LEU A 604 26.59 -2.80 14.93
C LEU A 604 25.63 -1.61 14.87
N PHE A 605 26.15 -0.40 15.09
CA PHE A 605 25.37 0.81 15.14
C PHE A 605 25.79 1.84 14.09
N THR A 606 24.78 2.47 13.47
CA THR A 606 24.94 3.63 12.60
C THR A 606 24.35 4.85 13.28
N VAL A 607 25.14 5.92 13.40
CA VAL A 607 24.71 7.21 13.95
C VAL A 607 24.37 8.15 12.81
N LEU A 608 23.13 8.65 12.81
CA LEU A 608 22.66 9.70 11.92
C LEU A 608 22.74 11.04 12.67
N ARG A 609 23.39 12.05 12.09
CA ARG A 609 23.45 13.43 12.58
C ARG A 609 22.70 14.33 11.59
N ASN A 610 21.64 14.98 12.04
CA ASN A 610 20.75 15.80 11.20
C ASN A 610 20.26 15.04 9.95
N GLY A 611 19.98 13.74 10.08
CA GLY A 611 19.55 12.87 8.97
C GLY A 611 20.68 12.31 8.10
N GLU A 612 21.93 12.68 8.34
CA GLU A 612 23.09 12.24 7.56
C GLU A 612 23.93 11.20 8.33
N VAL A 613 24.46 10.18 7.66
CA VAL A 613 25.36 9.20 8.30
C VAL A 613 26.62 9.91 8.80
N ALA A 614 26.81 9.92 10.12
CA ALA A 614 27.98 10.52 10.77
C ALA A 614 29.00 9.48 11.21
N ALA A 615 28.55 8.26 11.51
CA ALA A 615 29.36 7.09 11.78
C ALA A 615 28.56 5.82 11.46
N ALA A 616 29.25 4.76 11.06
CA ALA A 616 28.67 3.46 10.77
C ALA A 616 29.54 2.36 11.41
N ASP A 617 28.97 1.17 11.53
CA ASP A 617 29.65 -0.05 12.00
C ASP A 617 30.29 0.09 13.39
N LEU A 618 29.68 0.89 14.27
CA LEU A 618 30.14 1.04 15.65
C LEU A 618 29.76 -0.19 16.48
N SER A 619 30.71 -0.77 17.21
CA SER A 619 30.43 -1.78 18.24
C SER A 619 30.16 -1.17 19.62
N ASP A 620 30.68 0.04 19.86
CA ASP A 620 30.53 0.77 21.11
C ASP A 620 29.22 1.57 21.13
N THR A 621 28.67 1.77 22.33
CA THR A 621 27.42 2.52 22.53
C THR A 621 27.65 3.96 23.02
N VAL A 622 28.89 4.43 22.89
CA VAL A 622 29.30 5.80 23.15
C VAL A 622 30.01 6.32 21.90
N TRP A 623 29.53 7.44 21.37
CA TRP A 623 30.14 8.07 20.20
C TRP A 623 30.36 9.56 20.43
N HIS A 624 31.56 10.04 20.08
CA HIS A 624 31.91 11.45 20.17
C HIS A 624 31.80 12.10 18.81
N ASP A 625 30.93 13.11 18.70
CA ASP A 625 30.78 13.87 17.47
C ASP A 625 32.06 14.68 17.17
N PRO A 626 32.77 14.40 16.06
CA PRO A 626 33.97 15.13 15.72
C PRO A 626 33.68 16.58 15.28
N VAL A 627 32.42 16.94 15.04
CA VAL A 627 32.02 18.28 14.61
C VAL A 627 31.56 19.11 15.83
N PRO A 628 32.15 20.28 16.07
CA PRO A 628 31.69 21.19 17.13
C PRO A 628 30.22 21.58 16.98
N LEU A 629 29.55 21.71 18.13
CA LEU A 629 28.21 22.26 18.21
C LEU A 629 28.26 23.75 17.83
N ARG A 630 27.32 24.18 17.00
CA ARG A 630 27.14 25.60 16.66
C ARG A 630 26.05 26.17 17.57
N PRO A 631 26.34 27.17 18.42
CA PRO A 631 25.32 27.79 19.27
C PRO A 631 24.15 28.33 18.44
N GLY A 632 22.92 28.16 18.94
CA GLY A 632 21.72 28.65 18.27
C GLY A 632 21.33 27.92 16.98
N ILE A 633 21.94 26.77 16.68
CA ILE A 633 21.55 25.89 15.56
C ILE A 633 21.22 24.51 16.10
N ARG A 634 20.07 23.98 15.71
CA ARG A 634 19.61 22.64 16.12
C ARG A 634 20.59 21.57 15.64
N ARG A 635 20.93 20.65 16.55
CA ARG A 635 21.71 19.44 16.26
C ARG A 635 20.94 18.22 16.76
N ALA A 636 20.66 17.26 15.88
CA ALA A 636 19.87 16.08 16.22
C ALA A 636 20.53 14.77 15.80
N TYR A 637 20.21 13.70 16.53
CA TYR A 637 20.79 12.39 16.37
C TYR A 637 19.72 11.29 16.34
N ARG A 638 20.00 10.25 15.55
CA ARG A 638 19.31 8.95 15.58
C ARG A 638 20.36 7.84 15.53
N VAL A 639 20.00 6.67 16.03
CA VAL A 639 20.85 5.48 15.95
C VAL A 639 20.05 4.32 15.35
N VAL A 640 20.66 3.60 14.43
CA VAL A 640 20.12 2.35 13.84
C VAL A 640 21.01 1.21 14.30
N ALA A 641 20.41 0.13 14.83
CA ALA A 641 21.10 -1.14 15.10
C ALA A 641 20.97 -2.09 13.91
N ARG A 642 22.01 -2.88 13.67
CA ARG A 642 22.05 -3.97 12.70
C ARG A 642 22.69 -5.21 13.33
N PHE A 643 22.15 -6.40 13.05
CA PHE A 643 22.83 -7.65 13.40
C PHE A 643 24.06 -7.85 12.51
N GLU A 644 25.20 -8.21 13.10
CA GLU A 644 26.46 -8.35 12.37
C GLU A 644 26.40 -9.46 11.30
N MET A 645 25.85 -10.64 11.61
CA MET A 645 25.85 -11.78 10.69
C MET A 645 24.71 -11.72 9.68
N SER A 646 23.47 -11.47 10.12
CA SER A 646 22.32 -11.46 9.20
C SER A 646 22.20 -10.17 8.40
N GLY A 647 22.78 -9.07 8.90
CA GLY A 647 22.66 -7.76 8.28
C GLY A 647 21.26 -7.14 8.38
N ASN A 648 20.33 -7.76 9.12
CA ASN A 648 19.00 -7.19 9.38
C ASN A 648 19.13 -5.96 10.28
N ALA A 649 18.45 -4.89 9.89
CA ALA A 649 18.52 -3.60 10.57
C ALA A 649 17.17 -3.23 11.22
N SER A 650 17.26 -2.49 12.31
CA SER A 650 16.12 -1.93 13.04
C SER A 650 15.60 -0.65 12.38
N HIS A 651 14.42 -0.19 12.79
CA HIS A 651 14.09 1.22 12.60
C HIS A 651 15.07 2.13 13.37
N PRO A 652 15.21 3.41 12.99
CA PRO A 652 15.97 4.36 13.78
C PRO A 652 15.37 4.55 15.18
N SER A 653 16.22 4.91 16.13
CA SER A 653 15.80 5.38 17.45
C SER A 653 14.89 6.62 17.36
N LEU A 654 14.14 6.86 18.44
CA LEU A 654 13.55 8.18 18.69
C LEU A 654 14.66 9.25 18.60
N GLU A 655 14.31 10.43 18.08
CA GLU A 655 15.29 11.50 17.89
C GLU A 655 15.70 12.06 19.24
N ALA A 656 16.99 12.34 19.40
CA ALA A 656 17.47 13.21 20.46
C ALA A 656 18.07 14.46 19.82
N ALA A 657 17.69 15.65 20.30
CA ALA A 657 18.14 16.91 19.74
C ALA A 657 18.60 17.89 20.82
N ILE A 658 19.66 18.63 20.51
CA ILE A 658 20.11 19.82 21.22
C ILE A 658 19.51 21.02 20.49
N GLU A 659 18.65 21.76 21.20
CA GLU A 659 17.87 22.88 20.67
C GLU A 659 18.12 24.20 21.40
N ALA A 660 19.11 24.24 22.31
CA ALA A 660 19.45 25.44 23.08
C ALA A 660 19.70 26.64 22.15
N ASP A 661 18.98 27.74 22.39
CA ASP A 661 18.97 28.99 21.61
C ASP A 661 18.58 28.85 20.12
N ALA A 662 18.27 27.64 19.64
CA ALA A 662 17.89 27.38 18.25
C ALA A 662 16.39 27.58 17.99
N VAL A 663 15.58 27.62 19.05
CA VAL A 663 14.12 27.69 18.97
C VAL A 663 13.62 29.02 19.50
N LEU A 664 12.88 29.74 18.65
CA LEU A 664 12.05 30.87 19.05
C LEU A 664 10.61 30.38 19.18
N THR A 665 10.07 30.39 20.40
CA THR A 665 8.66 30.05 20.67
C THR A 665 7.85 31.31 20.94
N ILE A 666 6.74 31.47 20.22
CA ILE A 666 5.80 32.60 20.39
C ILE A 666 4.43 32.03 20.74
N GLY A 667 3.96 32.30 21.96
CA GLY A 667 2.64 31.84 22.43
C GLY A 667 1.49 32.56 21.72
N VAL A 668 0.36 31.88 21.54
CA VAL A 668 -0.82 32.47 20.90
C VAL A 668 -1.44 33.64 21.67
N ASP A 669 -1.20 33.71 22.98
CA ASP A 669 -1.60 34.82 23.85
C ASP A 669 -0.48 35.87 24.00
N GLY A 670 0.58 35.76 23.19
CA GLY A 670 1.72 36.67 23.19
C GLY A 670 1.40 38.04 22.58
N ALA A 671 2.23 39.04 22.91
CA ALA A 671 2.14 40.36 22.30
C ALA A 671 2.34 40.29 20.77
N GLY A 672 1.49 40.98 20.00
CA GLY A 672 1.54 40.97 18.54
C GLY A 672 0.94 39.73 17.89
N VAL A 673 0.20 38.91 18.64
CA VAL A 673 -0.63 37.83 18.10
C VAL A 673 -2.09 38.24 18.12
N GLU A 674 -2.79 38.12 16.99
CA GLU A 674 -4.21 38.44 16.89
C GLU A 674 -4.98 37.38 16.11
N ARG A 675 -6.30 37.31 16.34
CA ARG A 675 -7.22 36.58 15.48
C ARG A 675 -8.03 37.57 14.65
N ARG A 676 -7.95 37.47 13.33
CA ARG A 676 -8.66 38.36 12.39
C ARG A 676 -9.27 37.55 11.27
N ASP A 677 -10.58 37.68 11.05
CA ASP A 677 -11.33 36.97 10.01
C ASP A 677 -11.12 35.44 10.02
N GLY A 678 -11.05 34.85 11.22
CA GLY A 678 -10.79 33.41 11.39
C GLY A 678 -9.32 32.99 11.27
N ARG A 679 -8.42 33.90 10.87
CA ARG A 679 -6.98 33.65 10.78
C ARG A 679 -6.28 33.91 12.11
N LEU A 680 -5.25 33.12 12.41
CA LEU A 680 -4.31 33.39 13.49
C LEU A 680 -3.07 34.09 12.91
N ILE A 681 -2.76 35.29 13.42
CA ILE A 681 -1.72 36.16 12.86
C ILE A 681 -0.67 36.45 13.91
N PHE A 682 0.59 36.14 13.61
CA PHE A 682 1.77 36.55 14.37
C PHE A 682 2.40 37.75 13.64
N ALA A 683 2.22 38.96 14.15
CA ALA A 683 2.47 40.19 13.40
C ALA A 683 3.94 40.65 13.37
N ASP A 684 4.75 40.28 14.36
CA ASP A 684 6.11 40.80 14.53
C ASP A 684 7.10 39.70 14.96
N VAL A 685 7.36 38.76 14.07
CA VAL A 685 8.27 37.64 14.32
C VAL A 685 9.70 38.01 13.93
N ALA A 686 10.58 38.14 14.92
CA ALA A 686 11.95 38.60 14.71
C ALA A 686 12.92 37.44 14.42
N VAL A 687 13.50 37.45 13.21
CA VAL A 687 14.60 36.57 12.81
C VAL A 687 15.89 37.35 12.95
N ARG A 688 16.76 36.92 13.87
CA ARG A 688 18.00 37.66 14.21
C ARG A 688 19.12 37.43 13.22
N GLU A 689 19.18 36.24 12.64
CA GLU A 689 20.25 35.83 11.74
C GLU A 689 19.66 35.19 10.49
N ALA A 690 20.34 35.35 9.36
CA ALA A 690 19.96 34.63 8.16
C ALA A 690 20.27 33.12 8.30
N GLY A 691 19.46 32.28 7.66
CA GLY A 691 19.69 30.84 7.63
C GLY A 691 18.44 30.04 7.28
N ASP A 692 18.55 28.74 7.46
CA ASP A 692 17.47 27.79 7.26
C ASP A 692 16.68 27.61 8.55
N TYR A 693 15.36 27.64 8.42
CA TYR A 693 14.41 27.54 9.52
C TYR A 693 13.37 26.47 9.21
N ARG A 694 12.84 25.87 10.28
CA ARG A 694 11.63 25.05 10.25
C ARG A 694 10.59 25.69 11.15
N LEU A 695 9.41 25.95 10.61
CA LEU A 695 8.26 26.43 11.38
C LEU A 695 7.38 25.24 11.75
N ALA A 696 6.97 25.17 13.01
CA ALA A 696 5.93 24.26 13.47
C ALA A 696 4.98 24.95 14.44
N LEU A 697 3.76 24.42 14.54
CA LEU A 697 2.78 24.82 15.55
C LEU A 697 2.85 23.86 16.73
N LEU A 698 2.93 24.38 17.95
CA LEU A 698 2.74 23.59 19.16
C LEU A 698 1.24 23.45 19.43
N TYR A 699 0.73 22.22 19.44
CA TYR A 699 -0.71 21.97 19.47
C TYR A 699 -1.12 20.79 20.36
N ARG A 700 -2.42 20.74 20.65
CA ARG A 700 -3.16 19.54 21.05
C ARG A 700 -4.31 19.30 20.08
N ASN A 701 -4.45 18.08 19.59
CA ASN A 701 -5.65 17.70 18.84
C ASN A 701 -6.27 16.45 19.47
N HIS A 702 -7.26 16.66 20.32
CA HIS A 702 -8.07 15.60 20.93
C HIS A 702 -9.46 15.52 20.29
N SER A 703 -9.56 15.89 19.00
CA SER A 703 -10.85 15.89 18.29
C SER A 703 -11.48 14.50 18.23
N PHE A 704 -10.66 13.44 18.12
CA PHE A 704 -11.12 12.05 18.18
C PHE A 704 -9.96 11.08 18.50
N HIS A 705 -10.18 9.77 18.28
CA HIS A 705 -9.17 8.73 18.49
C HIS A 705 -8.01 8.83 17.48
N ILE A 706 -6.83 8.38 17.92
CA ILE A 706 -5.60 8.36 17.10
C ILE A 706 -5.64 7.32 15.97
N GLN A 707 -6.47 6.28 16.09
CA GLN A 707 -6.58 5.18 15.12
C GLN A 707 -7.66 5.40 14.03
N THR A 708 -8.44 6.48 14.10
CA THR A 708 -9.57 6.70 13.18
C THR A 708 -9.96 8.18 13.11
N GLY A 709 -11.02 8.51 12.38
CA GLY A 709 -11.57 9.85 12.22
C GLY A 709 -11.36 10.44 10.84
N VAL A 710 -11.97 11.60 10.61
CA VAL A 710 -11.92 12.38 9.36
C VAL A 710 -11.50 13.84 9.61
N THR A 711 -10.92 14.11 10.77
CA THR A 711 -10.78 15.45 11.37
C THR A 711 -9.34 15.82 11.75
N ASN A 712 -8.35 15.29 11.02
CA ASN A 712 -6.98 15.83 11.09
C ASN A 712 -7.01 17.35 10.88
N ALA A 713 -6.33 18.12 11.73
CA ALA A 713 -6.32 19.56 11.60
C ALA A 713 -5.24 19.97 10.57
N VAL A 714 -5.68 20.63 9.51
CA VAL A 714 -4.86 21.00 8.35
C VAL A 714 -4.94 22.51 8.16
N LYS A 715 -3.78 23.17 8.27
CA LYS A 715 -3.66 24.62 8.17
C LYS A 715 -2.73 25.01 7.05
N ARG A 716 -3.07 26.09 6.36
CA ARG A 716 -2.15 26.81 5.50
C ARG A 716 -1.44 27.85 6.34
N VAL A 717 -0.12 27.93 6.15
CA VAL A 717 0.76 28.90 6.80
C VAL A 717 1.39 29.74 5.70
N GLU A 718 1.25 31.06 5.82
CA GLU A 718 1.88 32.04 4.93
C GLU A 718 2.80 32.96 5.71
N VAL A 719 4.00 33.20 5.19
CA VAL A 719 5.02 34.05 5.82
C VAL A 719 5.27 35.24 4.91
N PHE A 720 5.17 36.44 5.47
CA PHE A 720 5.36 37.72 4.79
C PHE A 720 6.53 38.49 5.39
N ASP A 721 7.35 39.13 4.55
CA ASP A 721 8.39 40.05 5.01
C ASP A 721 7.82 41.42 5.44
N ALA A 722 8.70 42.32 5.90
CA ALA A 722 8.32 43.65 6.36
C ALA A 722 7.69 44.53 5.26
N GLU A 723 8.00 44.25 3.99
CA GLU A 723 7.40 44.92 2.83
C GLU A 723 6.04 44.32 2.43
N GLY A 724 5.58 43.27 3.12
CA GLY A 724 4.31 42.59 2.86
C GLY A 724 4.37 41.59 1.71
N ARG A 725 5.56 41.19 1.25
CA ARG A 725 5.72 40.16 0.20
C ARG A 725 5.70 38.78 0.85
N ARG A 726 4.96 37.84 0.25
CA ARG A 726 4.95 36.43 0.70
C ARG A 726 6.28 35.77 0.34
N VAL A 727 7.04 35.36 1.36
CA VAL A 727 8.36 34.72 1.23
C VAL A 727 8.33 33.21 1.41
N ALA A 728 7.31 32.67 2.10
CA ALA A 728 7.08 31.24 2.21
C ALA A 728 5.57 30.94 2.35
N SER A 729 5.17 29.73 1.95
CA SER A 729 3.82 29.22 2.13
C SER A 729 3.85 27.69 2.17
N GLY A 730 2.98 27.08 2.96
CA GLY A 730 2.82 25.63 2.94
C GLY A 730 1.68 25.14 3.82
N ILE A 731 1.41 23.85 3.76
CA ILE A 731 0.39 23.18 4.56
C ILE A 731 1.07 22.46 5.73
N VAL A 732 0.56 22.69 6.94
CA VAL A 732 0.98 21.98 8.16
C VAL A 732 -0.16 21.14 8.70
N GLN A 733 0.19 19.97 9.23
CA GLN A 733 -0.76 18.99 9.73
C GLN A 733 -0.61 18.84 11.23
N MET A 734 -1.74 18.66 11.91
CA MET A 734 -1.85 18.48 13.35
C MET A 734 -2.76 17.28 13.64
N PRO A 735 -2.24 16.05 13.47
CA PRO A 735 -2.98 14.80 13.66
C PRO A 735 -3.57 14.64 15.07
N HIS A 736 -4.56 13.76 15.23
CA HIS A 736 -5.07 13.39 16.55
C HIS A 736 -3.97 12.88 17.49
N MET A 737 -4.11 13.19 18.77
CA MET A 737 -3.18 12.83 19.84
C MET A 737 -3.90 12.07 20.95
N THR A 738 -3.19 11.13 21.59
CA THR A 738 -3.68 10.47 22.81
C THR A 738 -3.87 11.51 23.94
N PRO A 739 -4.89 11.36 24.82
CA PRO A 739 -5.24 12.39 25.82
C PRO A 739 -4.16 12.70 26.86
N VAL A 740 -3.19 11.81 27.05
CA VAL A 740 -2.12 11.92 28.07
C VAL A 740 -0.84 12.60 27.54
N ASN A 741 -0.83 13.05 26.30
CA ASN A 741 0.37 13.60 25.66
C ASN A 741 0.61 15.09 25.97
N PRO A 742 1.87 15.53 26.21
CA PRO A 742 2.23 16.95 26.16
C PRO A 742 2.01 17.55 24.77
N LEU A 743 2.18 18.87 24.65
CA LEU A 743 2.13 19.57 23.36
C LEU A 743 3.07 18.91 22.36
N ARG A 744 2.64 18.84 21.10
CA ARG A 744 3.45 18.35 19.98
C ARG A 744 3.64 19.42 18.93
N ARG A 745 4.74 19.32 18.19
CA ARG A 745 4.96 20.10 16.98
C ARG A 745 4.13 19.50 15.85
N SER A 746 3.53 20.35 15.03
CA SER A 746 2.95 19.97 13.74
C SER A 746 4.02 19.42 12.79
N THR A 747 3.61 18.96 11.61
CA THR A 747 4.58 18.83 10.49
C THR A 747 5.26 20.18 10.22
N PHE A 748 6.50 20.12 9.71
CA PHE A 748 7.34 21.30 9.53
C PHE A 748 7.13 21.98 8.18
N LEU A 749 7.12 23.32 8.19
CA LEU A 749 7.32 24.14 7.01
C LEU A 749 8.80 24.58 6.92
N PRO A 750 9.60 24.03 6.00
CA PRO A 750 10.97 24.48 5.78
C PRO A 750 10.99 25.85 5.08
N MET A 751 11.92 26.72 5.45
CA MET A 751 12.06 28.06 4.88
C MET A 751 13.50 28.57 4.98
N HIS A 752 13.90 29.39 4.01
CA HIS A 752 15.15 30.13 4.06
C HIS A 752 14.85 31.61 4.30
N LEU A 753 15.34 32.16 5.41
CA LEU A 753 15.01 33.52 5.83
C LEU A 753 16.26 34.38 6.01
N ARG A 754 16.11 35.68 5.73
CA ARG A 754 17.10 36.71 6.09
C ARG A 754 16.81 37.24 7.50
N ALA A 755 17.80 37.85 8.12
CA ALA A 755 17.57 38.63 9.34
C ALA A 755 16.54 39.74 9.05
N GLY A 756 15.53 39.88 9.90
CA GLY A 756 14.42 40.78 9.68
C GLY A 756 13.21 40.49 10.55
N ARG A 757 12.09 41.15 10.24
CA ARG A 757 10.79 40.97 10.89
C ARG A 757 9.81 40.40 9.88
N TYR A 758 9.00 39.45 10.34
CA TYR A 758 8.06 38.71 9.51
C TYR A 758 6.67 38.70 10.14
N ARG A 759 5.65 38.70 9.28
CA ARG A 759 4.27 38.39 9.66
C ARG A 759 3.95 36.97 9.22
N ILE A 760 3.36 36.18 10.11
CA ILE A 760 2.93 34.81 9.81
C ILE A 760 1.41 34.75 9.94
N GLU A 761 0.73 34.32 8.89
CA GLU A 761 -0.72 34.12 8.87
C GLU A 761 -1.04 32.63 8.76
N ILE A 762 -2.00 32.17 9.56
CA ILE A 762 -2.44 30.78 9.61
C ILE A 762 -3.95 30.74 9.40
N ASP A 763 -4.40 29.98 8.41
CA ASP A 763 -5.81 29.75 8.13
C ASP A 763 -6.10 28.31 7.72
N ASP A 764 -7.39 28.01 7.53
CA ASP A 764 -7.85 26.66 7.22
C ASP A 764 -7.55 26.30 5.78
N PHE A 765 -7.04 25.08 5.57
CA PHE A 765 -7.11 24.41 4.27
C PHE A 765 -8.41 23.56 4.25
N PHE A 766 -8.32 22.25 4.12
CA PHE A 766 -9.46 21.36 4.33
C PHE A 766 -8.99 20.03 4.93
N ASN A 767 -9.93 19.16 5.27
CA ASN A 767 -9.69 17.74 5.61
C ASN A 767 -10.87 16.88 5.13
N MET A 768 -10.87 15.58 5.44
CA MET A 768 -11.93 14.67 4.97
C MET A 768 -13.33 15.05 5.47
N SER A 769 -13.46 15.73 6.62
CA SER A 769 -14.76 16.20 7.11
C SER A 769 -15.44 17.25 6.21
N TYR A 770 -14.72 17.83 5.25
CA TYR A 770 -15.26 18.82 4.31
C TYR A 770 -16.00 18.14 3.14
N LEU A 771 -15.88 16.82 3.00
CA LEU A 771 -16.49 16.07 1.91
C LEU A 771 -17.94 15.68 2.21
N SER A 772 -18.78 15.67 1.17
CA SER A 772 -20.19 15.31 1.27
C SER A 772 -20.39 13.84 1.64
N SER A 773 -19.47 12.95 1.22
CA SER A 773 -19.48 11.53 1.58
C SER A 773 -19.41 11.27 3.08
N ASN A 774 -18.82 12.20 3.84
CA ASN A 774 -18.68 12.09 5.29
C ASN A 774 -19.85 12.74 6.06
N ALA A 775 -20.89 13.26 5.39
CA ALA A 775 -22.02 13.90 6.06
C ALA A 775 -22.80 12.96 7.00
N THR A 776 -22.74 11.64 6.76
CA THR A 776 -23.40 10.62 7.58
C THR A 776 -22.47 9.95 8.60
N TYR A 777 -21.22 10.38 8.68
CA TYR A 777 -20.27 9.90 9.69
C TYR A 777 -20.77 10.32 11.09
N ILE A 778 -20.76 9.41 12.06
CA ILE A 778 -21.43 9.66 13.35
C ILE A 778 -20.54 10.41 14.35
N SER A 779 -19.23 10.38 14.15
CA SER A 779 -18.25 11.02 15.04
C SER A 779 -17.92 12.45 14.55
N PRO A 780 -17.06 13.21 15.27
CA PRO A 780 -16.78 14.61 14.92
C PRO A 780 -16.36 14.81 13.46
N GLY A 781 -16.85 15.89 12.84
CA GLY A 781 -16.66 16.18 11.42
C GLY A 781 -17.73 15.59 10.51
N GLY A 782 -18.58 14.70 11.02
CA GLY A 782 -19.65 14.06 10.27
C GLY A 782 -20.98 14.81 10.34
N MET A 783 -21.98 14.18 10.96
CA MET A 783 -23.34 14.71 11.11
C MET A 783 -23.43 16.08 11.82
N SER A 784 -22.42 16.44 12.62
CA SER A 784 -22.33 17.74 13.29
C SER A 784 -21.75 18.86 12.42
N GLY A 785 -21.42 18.57 11.16
CA GLY A 785 -20.77 19.53 10.26
C GLY A 785 -19.25 19.36 10.21
N PRO A 786 -18.56 20.07 9.30
CA PRO A 786 -17.12 19.94 9.10
C PRO A 786 -16.36 20.44 10.33
N ARG A 787 -15.22 19.80 10.64
CA ARG A 787 -14.38 20.16 11.78
C ARG A 787 -12.91 20.06 11.40
N ASN A 788 -12.18 21.16 11.56
CA ASN A 788 -10.76 21.27 11.21
C ASN A 788 -9.97 21.99 12.31
N GLU A 789 -10.32 21.79 13.58
CA GLU A 789 -9.75 22.54 14.69
C GLU A 789 -8.67 21.76 15.44
N ALA A 790 -7.64 22.47 15.92
CA ALA A 790 -6.69 22.00 16.92
C ALA A 790 -6.43 23.13 17.93
N ASP A 791 -6.13 22.76 19.18
CA ASP A 791 -5.73 23.69 20.24
C ASP A 791 -4.27 24.10 20.04
N ILE A 792 -4.04 25.13 19.22
CA ILE A 792 -2.72 25.71 18.95
C ILE A 792 -2.32 26.60 20.14
N ARG A 793 -1.17 26.31 20.74
CA ARG A 793 -0.63 27.03 21.91
C ARG A 793 0.50 27.98 21.57
N ALA A 794 1.32 27.65 20.58
CA ALA A 794 2.43 28.49 20.17
C ALA A 794 2.89 28.18 18.74
N LEU A 795 3.74 29.06 18.23
CA LEU A 795 4.52 28.87 17.02
C LEU A 795 6.00 28.73 17.40
N ASP A 796 6.64 27.68 16.90
CA ASP A 796 8.07 27.44 17.00
C ASP A 796 8.73 27.78 15.66
N MET A 797 9.76 28.64 15.70
CA MET A 797 10.74 28.80 14.63
C MET A 797 12.07 28.19 15.05
N ILE A 798 12.49 27.16 14.33
CA ILE A 798 13.65 26.35 14.67
C ILE A 798 14.74 26.59 13.64
N ARG A 799 15.87 27.16 14.05
CA ARG A 799 17.03 27.33 13.16
C ARG A 799 17.77 26.00 12.99
N VAL A 800 18.02 25.60 11.75
CA VAL A 800 18.68 24.34 11.38
C VAL A 800 19.89 24.60 10.50
N GLY A 801 20.86 23.66 10.47
CA GLY A 801 22.04 23.75 9.61
C GLY A 801 23.28 22.97 10.07
#